data_AF-A0A090AGF7-F1
#
_entry.id   AF-A0A090AGF7-F1
#
_cell.length_a   1.000
_cell.length_b   1.000
_cell.length_c   1.000
_cell.angle_alpha   90.00
_cell.angle_beta   90.00
_cell.angle_gamma   90.00
#
_symmetry.space_group_name_H-M   'P 1'
#
loop_
_entity.id
_entity.type
_entity.pdbx_description
1 polymer ?
#
loop_
_entity_poly.entity_id
_entity_poly.type
_entity_poly.pdbx_seq_one_letter_code
_entity_poly.pdbx_strand_id
1 'polypeptide(L)'
;MTKDNLPFGFRLIYQLENHSETINCIEFSPNAKLLASASFDGFILLWDVMTGNLLQRLPITATYPRVIQFSPDSARLAVGCTDKTIQIWNVAGQLEHVLKNHTRNVNTLAWSPTGTTLASGADDGMIILWDTQHWQVRHTLSGHAQSVNSVAFSPTGDLLASGGDDKFIHLWQPETGVRQRRLKGHLGMVLSIAFSPQQPVLVSASSDKTIQLWDIQNGRPLRILEGHTDVVYKLAFSHDGQVLASKSDDNTVRLWRGDATAPLAVLEETTEAQLWLGGLAFHPSQSLLATLGNRDRIIRLWQLDIAQLLANQPQPHRVTKRLSHWLKKLWQPPISSPIPSDSVSFAEVPQLTPIVHYTTAKIALVGDSGVGKTGLGWRLAQGHFQEQASTHGQQFWIIQELSGTRTDGTECEAVLWDLAGQPDYRLVHALFLDDVDLALILFDPTHPQHPFKGVEYWLKQLHHKNKTGQTILVAARSDRGTPTLTTEELEQFCQRQEITHGYVITSALAGEGLTTLTERIQQALHWDEMTATITTLTFRRIKELVLQLKEARTNYEVILTPTALRTQLINTDPAWQFSDAELMTALQHLSHHGYVSILRCSSGEAVILLVPDLLANLAASLVLEARRNDKGLGALEEARVLRGDYNLPELVSLRPPDRLVLLDAALVLFLEHTICFRETIDDQIFLVFPGLINQKRPLTVQEPVLEDRSYTITGAIENIYSALVVLLGYTNTFTRIQQWQNQVQYEVAQGQLCGIRKVEEHEGQLELILYYSQQTSLATQALFKNLLERFLRGREVAVTYYAPVICTICGYRQERSEVTKRLNTNKTFMFCGECGGKINLSQLEPELLLNDAQREILEREQSSAHGRTRFAKALVWVKSYLRDRLPQQPSPRCFISYAWGVSEHERWVKKLAIDILDAGIEVILDDWDNSSLGSSVSRFISHIETANFIVVVGTPLFKEKYLNKVSATGSVVAAEVDLITQRLIRTEEEKSTVLPLLLAGDDKISLPPLLRGRAYGDFREENFYFARLFELILTLYRIDFRDPAVRDLRDELRTEAQRHRY
;
A
#
# COMPACT_ATOMS: atom_id res chain seq x y z
N MET A 1 -32.92 -5.34 18.65
CA MET A 1 -33.59 -5.88 17.44
C MET A 1 -35.02 -6.22 17.83
N THR A 2 -36.01 -5.53 17.24
CA THR A 2 -37.42 -5.93 17.28
C THR A 2 -37.57 -7.28 16.56
N LYS A 3 -38.55 -8.11 16.96
CA LYS A 3 -38.71 -9.52 16.59
C LYS A 3 -38.89 -9.84 15.09
N ASP A 4 -38.81 -8.86 14.19
CA ASP A 4 -39.37 -8.97 12.83
C ASP A 4 -38.35 -9.08 11.68
N ASN A 5 -37.03 -9.16 11.92
CA ASN A 5 -36.02 -9.33 10.85
C ASN A 5 -34.94 -10.36 11.22
N LEU A 6 -35.31 -11.60 11.55
CA LEU A 6 -34.33 -12.70 11.63
C LEU A 6 -34.17 -13.35 10.25
N PRO A 7 -32.93 -13.55 9.76
CA PRO A 7 -32.70 -14.22 8.48
C PRO A 7 -33.18 -15.68 8.53
N PHE A 8 -33.65 -16.16 7.37
CA PHE A 8 -34.21 -17.50 7.20
C PHE A 8 -33.22 -18.59 7.69
N GLY A 9 -33.68 -19.51 8.53
CA GLY A 9 -32.89 -20.63 9.05
C GLY A 9 -32.09 -20.37 10.33
N PHE A 10 -32.12 -19.15 10.89
CA PHE A 10 -31.47 -18.82 12.17
C PHE A 10 -32.50 -18.68 13.31
N ARG A 11 -32.21 -19.31 14.46
CA ARG A 11 -32.97 -19.12 15.70
C ARG A 11 -32.03 -18.80 16.85
N LEU A 12 -32.13 -17.59 17.39
CA LEU A 12 -31.36 -17.19 18.58
C LEU A 12 -31.83 -18.02 19.80
N ILE A 13 -30.89 -18.68 20.49
CA ILE A 13 -31.13 -19.42 21.73
C ILE A 13 -30.73 -18.58 22.94
N TYR A 14 -29.47 -18.15 22.98
CA TYR A 14 -28.90 -17.45 24.12
C TYR A 14 -28.19 -16.17 23.68
N GLN A 15 -28.24 -15.19 24.58
CA GLN A 15 -27.48 -13.96 24.52
C GLN A 15 -26.64 -13.89 25.81
N LEU A 16 -25.33 -14.11 25.69
CA LEU A 16 -24.41 -14.23 26.83
C LEU A 16 -23.73 -12.88 27.06
N GLU A 17 -23.93 -12.31 28.25
CA GLU A 17 -23.44 -10.99 28.63
C GLU A 17 -22.79 -11.06 30.01
N ASN A 18 -21.46 -10.89 30.07
CA ASN A 18 -20.71 -10.72 31.34
C ASN A 18 -19.34 -10.05 31.15
N HIS A 19 -18.81 -10.00 29.92
CA HIS A 19 -17.58 -9.25 29.66
C HIS A 19 -17.82 -7.74 29.74
N SER A 20 -16.91 -7.02 30.39
CA SER A 20 -17.01 -5.55 30.50
C SER A 20 -16.43 -4.82 29.29
N GLU A 21 -15.55 -5.50 28.55
CA GLU A 21 -14.89 -5.01 27.34
C GLU A 21 -15.08 -5.96 26.16
N THR A 22 -14.62 -5.53 24.98
CA THR A 22 -14.75 -6.28 23.72
C THR A 22 -14.16 -7.69 23.81
N ILE A 23 -14.93 -8.67 23.34
CA ILE A 23 -14.54 -10.07 23.25
C ILE A 23 -13.72 -10.26 21.98
N ASN A 24 -12.53 -10.85 22.13
CA ASN A 24 -11.58 -11.05 21.04
C ASN A 24 -11.78 -12.39 20.34
N CYS A 25 -12.06 -13.44 21.12
CA CYS A 25 -12.18 -14.79 20.60
C CYS A 25 -13.18 -15.60 21.42
N ILE A 26 -13.83 -16.52 20.72
CA ILE A 26 -14.80 -17.48 21.26
C ILE A 26 -14.50 -18.84 20.66
N GLU A 27 -14.70 -19.89 21.44
CA GLU A 27 -14.45 -21.25 20.99
C GLU A 27 -15.22 -22.26 21.83
N PHE A 28 -15.80 -23.27 21.18
CA PHE A 28 -16.43 -24.39 21.86
C PHE A 28 -15.40 -25.44 22.26
N SER A 29 -15.61 -26.06 23.43
CA SER A 29 -14.84 -27.23 23.81
C SER A 29 -15.21 -28.42 22.91
N PRO A 30 -14.24 -29.27 22.49
CA PRO A 30 -14.51 -30.45 21.67
C PRO A 30 -15.56 -31.40 22.24
N ASN A 31 -15.68 -31.47 23.58
CA ASN A 31 -16.70 -32.26 24.26
C ASN A 31 -18.12 -31.65 24.23
N ALA A 32 -18.34 -30.55 23.51
CA ALA A 32 -19.63 -29.86 23.31
C ALA A 32 -20.29 -29.27 24.57
N LYS A 33 -19.62 -29.25 25.73
CA LYS A 33 -20.22 -28.81 26.99
C LYS A 33 -19.95 -27.34 27.31
N LEU A 34 -18.79 -26.84 26.91
CA LEU A 34 -18.30 -25.53 27.29
C LEU A 34 -18.13 -24.64 26.07
N LEU A 35 -18.32 -23.35 26.29
CA LEU A 35 -17.88 -22.29 25.41
C LEU A 35 -16.90 -21.43 26.21
N ALA A 36 -15.72 -21.16 25.66
CA ALA A 36 -14.79 -20.20 26.22
C ALA A 36 -14.90 -18.89 25.45
N SER A 37 -14.78 -17.77 26.17
CA SER A 37 -14.65 -16.44 25.57
C SER A 37 -13.58 -15.66 26.29
N ALA A 38 -12.77 -14.92 25.54
CA ALA A 38 -11.71 -14.08 26.10
C ALA A 38 -11.84 -12.64 25.62
N SER A 39 -11.61 -11.68 26.52
CA SER A 39 -11.86 -10.26 26.30
C SER A 39 -10.68 -9.39 26.74
N PHE A 40 -10.65 -8.15 26.26
CA PHE A 40 -9.74 -7.11 26.76
C PHE A 40 -9.95 -6.75 28.23
N ASP A 41 -11.02 -7.21 28.86
CA ASP A 41 -11.21 -7.07 30.31
C ASP A 41 -10.18 -7.87 31.14
N GLY A 42 -9.35 -8.69 30.48
CA GLY A 42 -8.32 -9.51 31.12
C GLY A 42 -8.84 -10.83 31.66
N PHE A 43 -10.04 -11.25 31.26
CA PHE A 43 -10.65 -12.49 31.72
C PHE A 43 -10.99 -13.44 30.58
N ILE A 44 -10.94 -14.73 30.93
CA ILE A 44 -11.57 -15.80 30.16
C ILE A 44 -12.81 -16.24 30.92
N LEU A 45 -13.95 -16.28 30.25
CA LEU A 45 -15.20 -16.78 30.79
C LEU A 45 -15.49 -18.15 30.18
N LEU A 46 -15.82 -19.11 31.05
CA LEU A 46 -16.30 -20.43 30.65
C LEU A 46 -17.80 -20.50 30.87
N TRP A 47 -18.52 -20.82 29.81
CA TRP A 47 -19.98 -20.86 29.77
C TRP A 47 -20.44 -22.30 29.57
N ASP A 48 -21.53 -22.67 30.23
CA ASP A 48 -22.24 -23.91 29.95
C ASP A 48 -23.11 -23.71 28.71
N VAL A 49 -22.87 -24.50 27.66
CA VAL A 49 -23.55 -24.35 26.37
C VAL A 49 -25.04 -24.70 26.46
N MET A 50 -25.39 -25.65 27.34
CA MET A 50 -26.76 -26.16 27.46
C MET A 50 -27.67 -25.17 28.17
N THR A 51 -27.16 -24.50 29.20
CA THR A 51 -27.92 -23.59 30.07
C THR A 51 -27.67 -22.12 29.77
N GLY A 52 -26.59 -21.78 29.06
CA GLY A 52 -26.14 -20.40 28.84
C GLY A 52 -25.58 -19.72 30.09
N ASN A 53 -25.38 -20.46 31.18
CA ASN A 53 -24.89 -19.89 32.43
C ASN A 53 -23.37 -19.74 32.40
N LEU A 54 -22.88 -18.66 33.02
CA LEU A 54 -21.46 -18.51 33.33
C LEU A 54 -21.07 -19.51 34.42
N LEU A 55 -20.10 -20.38 34.12
CA LEU A 55 -19.57 -21.35 35.08
C LEU A 55 -18.37 -20.79 35.85
N GLN A 56 -17.42 -20.19 35.13
CA GLN A 56 -16.17 -19.77 35.73
C GLN A 56 -15.57 -18.54 35.05
N ARG A 57 -14.84 -17.75 35.84
CA ARG A 57 -14.06 -16.59 35.41
C ARG A 57 -12.59 -16.80 35.74
N LEU A 58 -11.75 -16.80 34.73
CA LEU A 58 -10.30 -17.02 34.84
C LEU A 58 -9.56 -15.70 34.63
N PRO A 59 -8.78 -15.21 35.61
CA PRO A 59 -7.99 -14.00 35.46
C PRO A 59 -6.73 -14.27 34.65
N ILE A 60 -6.55 -13.60 33.52
CA ILE A 60 -5.28 -13.63 32.78
C ILE A 60 -4.32 -12.66 33.46
N THR A 61 -3.17 -13.16 33.91
CA THR A 61 -2.16 -12.32 34.54
C THR A 61 -1.42 -11.50 33.49
N ALA A 62 -1.60 -10.18 33.56
CA ALA A 62 -0.77 -9.15 32.93
C ALA A 62 -0.85 -8.92 31.40
N THR A 63 -1.84 -9.46 30.66
CA THR A 63 -1.97 -9.20 29.21
C THR A 63 -3.35 -9.38 28.57
N TYR A 64 -3.46 -8.93 27.31
CA TYR A 64 -4.64 -9.08 26.47
C TYR A 64 -4.61 -10.39 25.66
N PRO A 65 -5.66 -11.23 25.74
CA PRO A 65 -5.76 -12.46 24.95
C PRO A 65 -6.12 -12.16 23.50
N ARG A 66 -5.37 -12.71 22.55
CA ARG A 66 -5.67 -12.62 21.10
C ARG A 66 -6.40 -13.85 20.58
N VAL A 67 -6.07 -15.02 21.09
CA VAL A 67 -6.62 -16.30 20.63
C VAL A 67 -6.73 -17.27 21.80
N ILE A 68 -7.78 -18.09 21.77
CA ILE A 68 -7.98 -19.22 22.70
C ILE A 68 -8.18 -20.49 21.89
N GLN A 69 -7.66 -21.60 22.41
CA GLN A 69 -7.89 -22.92 21.85
C GLN A 69 -7.98 -24.04 22.88
N PHE A 70 -9.07 -24.80 22.90
CA PHE A 70 -9.21 -26.00 23.71
C PHE A 70 -8.34 -27.14 23.19
N SER A 71 -7.75 -27.90 24.12
CA SER A 71 -7.12 -29.17 23.77
C SER A 71 -8.17 -30.18 23.28
N PRO A 72 -7.81 -31.14 22.42
CA PRO A 72 -8.76 -32.13 21.88
C PRO A 72 -9.52 -32.94 22.94
N ASP A 73 -8.90 -33.20 24.09
CA ASP A 73 -9.52 -33.86 25.25
C ASP A 73 -10.43 -32.94 26.09
N SER A 74 -10.52 -31.65 25.73
CA SER A 74 -11.24 -30.60 26.46
C SER A 74 -10.78 -30.39 27.91
N ALA A 75 -9.57 -30.86 28.28
CA ALA A 75 -9.05 -30.72 29.64
C ALA A 75 -8.27 -29.42 29.86
N ARG A 76 -7.70 -28.86 28.79
CA ARG A 76 -6.85 -27.66 28.81
C ARG A 76 -7.34 -26.61 27.83
N LEU A 77 -6.99 -25.36 28.11
CA LEU A 77 -7.21 -24.20 27.28
C LEU A 77 -5.86 -23.50 27.06
N ALA A 78 -5.44 -23.39 25.80
CA ALA A 78 -4.28 -22.62 25.40
C ALA A 78 -4.71 -21.20 25.03
N VAL A 79 -3.93 -20.21 25.48
CA VAL A 79 -4.27 -18.79 25.33
C VAL A 79 -3.05 -18.04 24.80
N GLY A 80 -3.17 -17.46 23.61
CA GLY A 80 -2.11 -16.65 23.01
C GLY A 80 -2.27 -15.18 23.41
N CYS A 81 -1.21 -14.58 23.94
CA CYS A 81 -1.25 -13.25 24.54
C CYS A 81 -0.39 -12.22 23.78
N THR A 82 -0.66 -10.94 24.02
CA THR A 82 0.13 -9.81 23.49
C THR A 82 1.50 -9.62 24.16
N ASP A 83 1.82 -10.34 25.23
CA ASP A 83 3.16 -10.35 25.87
C ASP A 83 4.09 -11.38 25.23
N LYS A 84 3.72 -11.93 24.06
CA LYS A 84 4.51 -12.93 23.33
C LYS A 84 4.49 -14.30 24.00
N THR A 85 3.66 -14.48 25.03
CA THR A 85 3.54 -15.75 25.75
C THR A 85 2.30 -16.53 25.34
N ILE A 86 2.35 -17.83 25.62
CA ILE A 86 1.18 -18.72 25.51
C ILE A 86 0.93 -19.27 26.91
N GLN A 87 -0.27 -19.05 27.43
CA GLN A 87 -0.68 -19.56 28.75
C GLN A 87 -1.53 -20.81 28.58
N ILE A 88 -1.20 -21.87 29.33
CA ILE A 88 -1.95 -23.13 29.34
C ILE A 88 -2.69 -23.23 30.66
N TRP A 89 -4.01 -23.25 30.58
CA TRP A 89 -4.91 -23.36 31.71
C TRP A 89 -5.58 -24.73 31.72
N ASN A 90 -5.82 -25.30 32.88
CA ASN A 90 -6.80 -26.38 32.98
C ASN A 90 -8.22 -25.82 33.11
N VAL A 91 -9.22 -26.63 32.78
CA VAL A 91 -10.64 -26.21 32.84
C VAL A 91 -11.09 -25.89 34.27
N ALA A 92 -10.39 -26.39 35.29
CA ALA A 92 -10.63 -26.02 36.69
C ALA A 92 -10.12 -24.61 37.04
N GLY A 93 -9.42 -23.94 36.12
CA GLY A 93 -9.00 -22.56 36.22
C GLY A 93 -7.64 -22.33 36.86
N GLN A 94 -6.77 -23.33 36.84
CA GLN A 94 -5.38 -23.20 37.26
C GLN A 94 -4.47 -23.06 36.04
N LEU A 95 -3.54 -22.11 36.11
CA LEU A 95 -2.48 -21.93 35.12
C LEU A 95 -1.43 -23.05 35.31
N GLU A 96 -1.31 -23.93 34.33
CA GLU A 96 -0.36 -25.06 34.35
C GLU A 96 1.01 -24.67 33.81
N HIS A 97 1.04 -23.96 32.67
CA HIS A 97 2.28 -23.61 31.98
C HIS A 97 2.23 -22.23 31.32
N VAL A 98 3.40 -21.60 31.18
CA VAL A 98 3.60 -20.38 30.40
C VAL A 98 4.75 -20.61 29.42
N LEU A 99 4.43 -20.68 28.13
CA LEU A 99 5.39 -20.92 27.07
C LEU A 99 5.95 -19.59 26.57
N LYS A 100 7.28 -19.52 26.44
CA LYS A 100 7.99 -18.31 26.02
C LYS A 100 9.03 -18.69 24.96
N ASN A 101 8.82 -18.20 23.73
CA ASN A 101 9.81 -18.29 22.66
C ASN A 101 9.52 -17.30 21.51
N HIS A 102 8.26 -16.91 21.31
CA HIS A 102 7.93 -15.85 20.37
C HIS A 102 8.53 -14.50 20.78
N THR A 103 8.87 -13.69 19.78
CA THR A 103 9.49 -12.37 19.97
C THR A 103 8.48 -11.22 19.82
N ARG A 104 7.30 -11.51 19.27
CA ARG A 104 6.15 -10.61 19.09
C ARG A 104 4.83 -11.32 19.46
N ASN A 105 3.70 -10.62 19.32
CA ASN A 105 2.39 -11.09 19.80
C ASN A 105 1.99 -12.42 19.17
N VAL A 106 1.36 -13.31 19.95
CA VAL A 106 0.84 -14.58 19.43
C VAL A 106 -0.58 -14.34 18.88
N ASN A 107 -0.77 -14.60 17.59
CA ASN A 107 -2.04 -14.33 16.91
C ASN A 107 -2.92 -15.55 16.74
N THR A 108 -2.32 -16.73 16.67
CA THR A 108 -3.03 -17.97 16.31
C THR A 108 -2.46 -19.17 17.05
N LEU A 109 -3.35 -20.10 17.38
CA LEU A 109 -3.03 -21.39 17.98
C LEU A 109 -3.77 -22.50 17.21
N ALA A 110 -3.14 -23.67 17.06
CA ALA A 110 -3.78 -24.88 16.55
C ALA A 110 -3.28 -26.12 17.33
N TRP A 111 -4.16 -26.88 17.98
CA TRP A 111 -3.83 -28.20 18.50
C TRP A 111 -3.83 -29.24 17.39
N SER A 112 -2.88 -30.19 17.43
CA SER A 112 -2.96 -31.39 16.61
C SER A 112 -4.18 -32.23 17.04
N PRO A 113 -4.82 -32.98 16.12
CA PRO A 113 -5.98 -33.82 16.47
C PRO A 113 -5.68 -34.85 17.57
N THR A 114 -4.43 -35.30 17.65
CA THR A 114 -3.93 -36.23 18.69
C THR A 114 -3.69 -35.55 20.04
N GLY A 115 -3.63 -34.22 20.09
CA GLY A 115 -3.28 -33.45 21.29
C GLY A 115 -1.80 -33.49 21.67
N THR A 116 -0.95 -34.14 20.86
CA THR A 116 0.50 -34.29 21.14
C THR A 116 1.32 -33.07 20.74
N THR A 117 0.77 -32.18 19.92
CA THR A 117 1.48 -30.98 19.44
C THR A 117 0.56 -29.78 19.45
N LEU A 118 1.06 -28.65 19.95
CA LEU A 118 0.41 -27.34 19.82
C LEU A 118 1.22 -26.50 18.82
N ALA A 119 0.59 -25.91 17.82
CA ALA A 119 1.20 -24.95 16.92
C ALA A 119 0.83 -23.53 17.35
N SER A 120 1.78 -22.61 17.31
CA SER A 120 1.55 -21.19 17.56
C SER A 120 2.16 -20.33 16.46
N GLY A 121 1.41 -19.33 15.98
CA GLY A 121 1.88 -18.35 15.01
C GLY A 121 1.80 -16.94 15.58
N ALA A 122 2.79 -16.11 15.25
CA ALA A 122 2.96 -14.79 15.83
C ALA A 122 3.30 -13.70 14.81
N ASP A 123 3.28 -12.46 15.27
CA ASP A 123 3.64 -11.25 14.52
C ASP A 123 5.08 -11.26 14.00
N ASP A 124 5.94 -12.13 14.53
CA ASP A 124 7.35 -12.27 14.12
C ASP A 124 7.54 -13.13 12.85
N GLY A 125 6.45 -13.61 12.25
CA GLY A 125 6.48 -14.45 11.05
C GLY A 125 6.87 -15.90 11.33
N MET A 126 7.07 -16.27 12.60
CA MET A 126 7.46 -17.61 13.01
C MET A 126 6.25 -18.44 13.43
N ILE A 127 6.34 -19.74 13.13
CA ILE A 127 5.42 -20.75 13.67
C ILE A 127 6.22 -21.67 14.57
N ILE A 128 5.76 -21.92 15.78
CA ILE A 128 6.44 -22.79 16.74
C ILE A 128 5.55 -23.99 17.03
N LEU A 129 6.12 -25.19 16.91
CA LEU A 129 5.47 -26.44 17.29
C LEU A 129 5.97 -26.85 18.67
N TRP A 130 5.06 -27.01 19.62
CA TRP A 130 5.33 -27.37 21.00
C TRP A 130 4.93 -28.82 21.25
N ASP A 131 5.82 -29.60 21.87
CA ASP A 131 5.47 -30.89 22.46
C ASP A 131 4.60 -30.67 23.69
N THR A 132 3.42 -31.30 23.77
CA THR A 132 2.46 -31.10 24.86
C THR A 132 2.71 -32.02 26.06
N GLN A 133 3.62 -33.00 25.93
CA GLN A 133 4.05 -33.84 27.03
C GLN A 133 5.03 -33.11 27.95
N HIS A 134 5.97 -32.36 27.36
CA HIS A 134 7.03 -31.65 28.11
C HIS A 134 6.99 -30.12 27.96
N TRP A 135 6.11 -29.59 27.10
CA TRP A 135 6.00 -28.16 26.80
C TRP A 135 7.28 -27.52 26.25
N GLN A 136 8.03 -28.30 25.47
CA GLN A 136 9.26 -27.87 24.81
C GLN A 136 9.03 -27.59 23.32
N VAL A 137 9.88 -26.74 22.75
CA VAL A 137 9.86 -26.44 21.31
C VAL A 137 10.35 -27.67 20.55
N ARG A 138 9.46 -28.24 19.73
CA ARG A 138 9.76 -29.34 18.82
C ARG A 138 10.39 -28.83 17.53
N HIS A 139 9.76 -27.82 16.91
CA HIS A 139 10.22 -27.20 15.66
C HIS A 139 9.91 -25.70 15.65
N THR A 140 10.77 -24.92 14.97
CA THR A 140 10.50 -23.52 14.64
C THR A 140 10.47 -23.39 13.12
N LEU A 141 9.28 -23.16 12.56
CA LEU A 141 9.06 -23.06 11.13
C LEU A 141 9.21 -21.59 10.72
N SER A 142 10.21 -21.33 9.89
CA SER A 142 10.46 -20.03 9.27
C SER A 142 10.08 -20.11 7.80
N GLY A 143 9.34 -19.12 7.31
CA GLY A 143 8.92 -19.10 5.91
C GLY A 143 7.97 -17.96 5.54
N HIS A 144 7.20 -17.44 6.49
CA HIS A 144 6.45 -16.21 6.29
C HIS A 144 7.37 -14.99 6.43
N ALA A 145 7.23 -14.02 5.52
CA ALA A 145 8.02 -12.78 5.54
C ALA A 145 7.41 -11.71 6.47
N GLN A 146 6.16 -11.91 6.89
CA GLN A 146 5.36 -11.02 7.72
C GLN A 146 4.55 -11.84 8.73
N SER A 147 3.70 -11.18 9.53
CA SER A 147 2.94 -11.78 10.62
C SER A 147 2.10 -13.00 10.19
N VAL A 148 2.08 -14.03 11.04
CA VAL A 148 1.25 -15.23 10.84
C VAL A 148 -0.08 -15.02 11.55
N ASN A 149 -1.18 -15.03 10.81
CA ASN A 149 -2.51 -14.71 11.32
C ASN A 149 -3.34 -15.95 11.62
N SER A 150 -3.06 -17.06 10.94
CA SER A 150 -3.82 -18.30 11.11
C SER A 150 -2.97 -19.53 10.89
N VAL A 151 -3.13 -20.51 11.77
CA VAL A 151 -2.62 -21.87 11.60
C VAL A 151 -3.76 -22.87 11.81
N ALA A 152 -3.73 -23.98 11.09
CA ALA A 152 -4.72 -25.04 11.24
C ALA A 152 -4.08 -26.40 10.94
N PHE A 153 -4.36 -27.40 11.76
CA PHE A 153 -4.01 -28.78 11.44
C PHE A 153 -5.07 -29.40 10.53
N SER A 154 -4.63 -30.24 9.61
CA SER A 154 -5.50 -31.16 8.89
C SER A 154 -6.17 -32.15 9.87
N PRO A 155 -7.36 -32.69 9.55
CA PRO A 155 -8.06 -33.62 10.43
C PRO A 155 -7.27 -34.90 10.75
N THR A 156 -6.36 -35.31 9.86
CA THR A 156 -5.45 -36.44 10.10
C THR A 156 -4.22 -36.07 10.92
N GLY A 157 -3.87 -34.77 10.98
CA GLY A 157 -2.68 -34.27 11.65
C GLY A 157 -1.40 -34.30 10.81
N ASP A 158 -1.45 -34.84 9.59
CA ASP A 158 -0.27 -35.03 8.73
C ASP A 158 0.25 -33.71 8.12
N LEU A 159 -0.65 -32.74 7.99
CA LEU A 159 -0.38 -31.42 7.44
C LEU A 159 -0.78 -30.32 8.42
N LEU A 160 0.02 -29.27 8.46
CA LEU A 160 -0.30 -27.98 9.08
C LEU A 160 -0.33 -26.92 7.99
N ALA A 161 -1.42 -26.17 7.90
CA ALA A 161 -1.51 -24.99 7.05
C ALA A 161 -1.25 -23.72 7.86
N SER A 162 -0.61 -22.73 7.27
CA SER A 162 -0.43 -21.40 7.85
C SER A 162 -0.67 -20.30 6.84
N GLY A 163 -1.25 -19.19 7.29
CA GLY A 163 -1.53 -18.00 6.49
C GLY A 163 -1.04 -16.75 7.19
N GLY A 164 -0.48 -15.83 6.41
CA GLY A 164 0.09 -14.61 6.94
C GLY A 164 -0.20 -13.36 6.10
N ASP A 165 0.33 -12.25 6.57
CA ASP A 165 0.23 -10.93 5.92
C ASP A 165 0.95 -10.87 4.58
N ASP A 166 1.92 -11.77 4.38
CA ASP A 166 2.64 -11.95 3.11
C ASP A 166 1.77 -12.52 1.99
N LYS A 167 0.47 -12.72 2.24
CA LYS A 167 -0.57 -13.15 1.29
C LYS A 167 -0.42 -14.62 0.85
N PHE A 168 0.49 -15.35 1.46
CA PHE A 168 0.74 -16.74 1.13
C PHE A 168 0.09 -17.68 2.14
N ILE A 169 -0.19 -18.89 1.66
CA ILE A 169 -0.49 -20.03 2.52
C ILE A 169 0.68 -21.00 2.40
N HIS A 170 1.17 -21.51 3.52
CA HIS A 170 2.18 -22.57 3.55
C HIS A 170 1.59 -23.85 4.10
N LEU A 171 1.94 -24.97 3.47
CA LEU A 171 1.66 -26.32 3.95
C LEU A 171 2.95 -26.92 4.49
N TRP A 172 2.91 -27.37 5.73
CA TRP A 172 4.02 -27.92 6.48
C TRP A 172 3.74 -29.35 6.87
N GLN A 173 4.81 -30.14 6.94
CA GLN A 173 4.76 -31.46 7.57
C GLN A 173 5.17 -31.33 9.04
N PRO A 174 4.25 -31.50 10.01
CA PRO A 174 4.51 -31.19 11.43
C PRO A 174 5.62 -32.04 12.04
N GLU A 175 5.75 -33.30 11.62
CA GLU A 175 6.73 -34.25 12.14
C GLU A 175 8.18 -33.83 11.80
N THR A 176 8.40 -33.32 10.59
CA THR A 176 9.74 -32.95 10.09
C THR A 176 10.02 -31.45 10.20
N GLY A 177 8.98 -30.62 10.33
CA GLY A 177 9.09 -29.16 10.27
C GLY A 177 9.37 -28.62 8.86
N VAL A 178 9.28 -29.46 7.82
CA VAL A 178 9.60 -29.06 6.44
C VAL A 178 8.37 -28.46 5.76
N ARG A 179 8.58 -27.35 5.04
CA ARG A 179 7.55 -26.78 4.15
C ARG A 179 7.39 -27.66 2.92
N GLN A 180 6.21 -28.26 2.76
CA GLN A 180 5.90 -29.05 1.57
C GLN A 180 5.46 -28.19 0.39
N ARG A 181 4.68 -27.13 0.64
CA ARG A 181 4.16 -26.29 -0.44
C ARG A 181 3.87 -24.86 0.00
N ARG A 182 3.88 -23.95 -0.96
CA ARG A 182 3.37 -22.58 -0.87
C ARG A 182 2.23 -22.41 -1.86
N LEU A 183 1.05 -22.00 -1.37
CA LEU A 183 -0.12 -21.68 -2.19
C LEU A 183 -0.16 -20.16 -2.42
N LYS A 184 -0.39 -19.76 -3.67
CA LYS A 184 -0.50 -18.36 -4.11
C LYS A 184 -1.85 -18.16 -4.78
N GLY A 185 -2.56 -17.08 -4.44
CA GLY A 185 -3.83 -16.74 -5.09
C GLY A 185 -4.63 -15.65 -4.36
N HIS A 186 -4.40 -15.41 -3.08
CA HIS A 186 -4.96 -14.24 -2.40
C HIS A 186 -4.20 -12.96 -2.79
N LEU A 187 -4.94 -11.86 -2.94
CA LEU A 187 -4.42 -10.52 -3.26
C LEU A 187 -4.14 -9.67 -2.02
N GLY A 188 -4.66 -10.11 -0.86
CA GLY A 188 -4.51 -9.49 0.46
C GLY A 188 -4.01 -10.48 1.52
N MET A 189 -3.80 -9.97 2.73
CA MET A 189 -3.41 -10.74 3.91
C MET A 189 -4.34 -11.93 4.13
N VAL A 190 -3.80 -13.11 4.41
CA VAL A 190 -4.61 -14.29 4.76
C VAL A 190 -4.88 -14.25 6.25
N LEU A 191 -6.15 -14.09 6.64
CA LEU A 191 -6.55 -13.80 8.03
C LEU A 191 -7.09 -15.03 8.76
N SER A 192 -7.66 -15.99 8.01
CA SER A 192 -8.18 -17.23 8.59
C SER A 192 -8.05 -18.37 7.60
N ILE A 193 -7.67 -19.54 8.12
CA ILE A 193 -7.58 -20.80 7.39
C ILE A 193 -8.31 -21.88 8.19
N ALA A 194 -9.04 -22.74 7.48
CA ALA A 194 -9.68 -23.91 8.07
C ALA A 194 -9.61 -25.11 7.11
N PHE A 195 -9.27 -26.28 7.62
CA PHE A 195 -9.45 -27.52 6.88
C PHE A 195 -10.90 -27.98 6.96
N SER A 196 -11.43 -28.52 5.86
CA SER A 196 -12.70 -29.23 5.90
C SER A 196 -12.57 -30.48 6.78
N PRO A 197 -13.53 -30.76 7.67
CA PRO A 197 -13.49 -31.96 8.53
C PRO A 197 -13.72 -33.26 7.75
N GLN A 198 -14.29 -33.20 6.53
CA GLN A 198 -14.69 -34.39 5.76
C GLN A 198 -14.04 -34.48 4.39
N GLN A 199 -13.61 -33.36 3.81
CA GLN A 199 -13.03 -33.30 2.47
C GLN A 199 -11.56 -32.90 2.54
N PRO A 200 -10.71 -33.33 1.58
CA PRO A 200 -9.32 -32.89 1.51
C PRO A 200 -9.22 -31.48 0.89
N VAL A 201 -9.98 -30.54 1.44
CA VAL A 201 -10.05 -29.14 0.99
C VAL A 201 -9.61 -28.23 2.12
N LEU A 202 -8.76 -27.27 1.78
CA LEU A 202 -8.41 -26.16 2.66
C LEU A 202 -9.22 -24.94 2.25
N VAL A 203 -9.70 -24.15 3.20
CA VAL A 203 -10.37 -22.88 2.92
C VAL A 203 -9.63 -21.76 3.59
N SER A 204 -9.50 -20.64 2.91
CA SER A 204 -8.86 -19.43 3.43
C SER A 204 -9.71 -18.20 3.18
N ALA A 205 -9.66 -17.27 4.13
CA ALA A 205 -10.29 -15.96 4.08
C ALA A 205 -9.22 -14.88 4.11
N SER A 206 -9.47 -13.79 3.40
CA SER A 206 -8.48 -12.73 3.20
C SER A 206 -9.08 -11.33 3.30
N SER A 207 -8.18 -10.36 3.50
CA SER A 207 -8.46 -8.93 3.33
C SER A 207 -8.74 -8.51 1.89
N ASP A 208 -8.54 -9.38 0.91
CA ASP A 208 -9.03 -9.17 -0.46
C ASP A 208 -10.55 -9.36 -0.62
N LYS A 209 -11.27 -9.56 0.49
CA LYS A 209 -12.74 -9.73 0.55
C LYS A 209 -13.24 -11.08 0.00
N THR A 210 -12.32 -11.98 -0.35
CA THR A 210 -12.65 -13.28 -0.91
C THR A 210 -12.40 -14.41 0.07
N ILE A 211 -13.09 -15.52 -0.17
CA ILE A 211 -12.84 -16.80 0.47
C ILE A 211 -12.43 -17.78 -0.63
N GLN A 212 -11.29 -18.45 -0.49
CA GLN A 212 -10.78 -19.38 -1.50
C GLN A 212 -10.76 -20.82 -0.96
N LEU A 213 -11.26 -21.75 -1.76
CA LEU A 213 -11.16 -23.20 -1.54
C LEU A 213 -9.96 -23.72 -2.31
N TRP A 214 -9.14 -24.57 -1.69
CA TRP A 214 -7.90 -25.07 -2.25
C TRP A 214 -7.89 -26.58 -2.31
N ASP A 215 -7.37 -27.09 -3.42
CA ASP A 215 -6.95 -28.48 -3.52
C ASP A 215 -5.57 -28.63 -2.88
N ILE A 216 -5.50 -29.41 -1.81
CA ILE A 216 -4.26 -29.65 -1.07
C ILE A 216 -3.25 -30.44 -1.93
N GLN A 217 -3.71 -31.34 -2.80
CA GLN A 217 -2.85 -32.22 -3.61
C GLN A 217 -2.16 -31.49 -4.75
N ASN A 218 -2.86 -30.54 -5.38
CA ASN A 218 -2.33 -29.78 -6.52
C ASN A 218 -1.95 -28.33 -6.18
N GLY A 219 -2.38 -27.82 -5.02
CA GLY A 219 -2.07 -26.48 -4.54
C GLY A 219 -2.76 -25.36 -5.33
N ARG A 220 -3.83 -25.70 -6.07
CA ARG A 220 -4.59 -24.77 -6.91
C ARG A 220 -5.86 -24.32 -6.18
N PRO A 221 -6.31 -23.08 -6.38
CA PRO A 221 -7.62 -22.67 -5.93
C PRO A 221 -8.67 -23.44 -6.75
N LEU A 222 -9.52 -24.21 -6.06
CA LEU A 222 -10.67 -24.90 -6.63
C LEU A 222 -11.80 -23.94 -6.94
N ARG A 223 -12.00 -22.94 -6.06
CA ARG A 223 -13.09 -21.98 -6.18
C ARG A 223 -12.83 -20.74 -5.34
N ILE A 224 -13.35 -19.62 -5.83
CA ILE A 224 -13.45 -18.36 -5.10
C ILE A 224 -14.93 -18.16 -4.74
N LEU A 225 -15.22 -17.95 -3.46
CA LEU A 225 -16.55 -17.56 -2.98
C LEU A 225 -16.54 -16.04 -2.85
N GLU A 226 -17.25 -15.39 -3.76
CA GLU A 226 -17.39 -13.95 -3.81
C GLU A 226 -18.73 -13.53 -3.21
N GLY A 227 -18.74 -12.39 -2.53
CA GLY A 227 -19.98 -11.80 -2.02
C GLY A 227 -19.77 -10.83 -0.87
N HIS A 228 -18.77 -11.05 -0.01
CA HIS A 228 -18.43 -10.09 1.03
C HIS A 228 -17.97 -8.77 0.41
N THR A 229 -18.40 -7.64 0.98
CA THR A 229 -18.04 -6.31 0.47
C THR A 229 -16.83 -5.70 1.19
N ASP A 230 -16.34 -6.38 2.23
CA ASP A 230 -15.18 -5.98 3.02
C ASP A 230 -14.36 -7.17 3.53
N VAL A 231 -13.30 -6.90 4.29
CA VAL A 231 -12.33 -7.86 4.84
C VAL A 231 -13.02 -9.05 5.51
N VAL A 232 -12.56 -10.28 5.26
CA VAL A 232 -13.09 -11.49 5.89
C VAL A 232 -12.13 -11.97 6.98
N TYR A 233 -12.56 -11.90 8.25
CA TYR A 233 -11.69 -12.11 9.41
C TYR A 233 -11.60 -13.56 9.86
N LYS A 234 -12.72 -14.30 9.86
CA LYS A 234 -12.79 -15.67 10.39
C LYS A 234 -13.64 -16.58 9.53
N LEU A 235 -13.22 -17.84 9.52
CA LEU A 235 -13.92 -18.97 8.94
C LEU A 235 -14.18 -20.04 10.00
N ALA A 236 -15.34 -20.68 9.92
CA ALA A 236 -15.65 -21.86 10.73
C ALA A 236 -16.47 -22.86 9.92
N PHE A 237 -16.11 -24.14 9.98
CA PHE A 237 -16.90 -25.23 9.39
C PHE A 237 -17.92 -25.77 10.38
N SER A 238 -19.11 -26.13 9.88
CA SER A 238 -20.01 -27.00 10.61
C SER A 238 -19.37 -28.37 10.84
N HIS A 239 -19.75 -29.06 11.91
CA HIS A 239 -19.19 -30.38 12.24
C HIS A 239 -19.35 -31.41 11.09
N ASP A 240 -20.46 -31.31 10.36
CA ASP A 240 -20.74 -32.15 9.20
C ASP A 240 -20.03 -31.68 7.91
N GLY A 241 -19.24 -30.60 7.96
CA GLY A 241 -18.50 -30.04 6.83
C GLY A 241 -19.38 -29.52 5.68
N GLN A 242 -20.70 -29.50 5.82
CA GLN A 242 -21.62 -29.12 4.74
C GLN A 242 -21.75 -27.61 4.59
N VAL A 243 -21.57 -26.87 5.68
CA VAL A 243 -21.74 -25.43 5.75
C VAL A 243 -20.46 -24.78 6.26
N LEU A 244 -20.03 -23.73 5.57
CA LEU A 244 -18.95 -22.86 6.01
C LEU A 244 -19.57 -21.52 6.45
N ALA A 245 -19.23 -21.04 7.64
CA ALA A 245 -19.55 -19.69 8.07
C ALA A 245 -18.33 -18.78 7.89
N SER A 246 -18.58 -17.53 7.48
CA SER A 246 -17.58 -16.48 7.42
C SER A 246 -18.09 -15.21 8.11
N LYS A 247 -17.21 -14.53 8.82
CA LYS A 247 -17.48 -13.21 9.45
C LYS A 247 -16.60 -12.15 8.79
N SER A 248 -17.20 -11.04 8.41
CA SER A 248 -16.54 -9.95 7.68
C SER A 248 -16.79 -8.58 8.33
N ASP A 249 -15.92 -7.62 8.01
CA ASP A 249 -16.06 -6.21 8.37
C ASP A 249 -17.26 -5.53 7.67
N ASP A 250 -17.88 -6.20 6.69
CA ASP A 250 -19.12 -5.73 6.06
C ASP A 250 -20.36 -5.81 6.97
N ASN A 251 -20.17 -6.06 8.27
CA ASN A 251 -21.21 -6.29 9.27
C ASN A 251 -22.09 -7.51 8.96
N THR A 252 -21.58 -8.50 8.20
CA THR A 252 -22.32 -9.72 7.91
C THR A 252 -21.58 -10.99 8.31
N VAL A 253 -22.37 -11.97 8.79
CA VAL A 253 -21.98 -13.37 8.86
C VAL A 253 -22.70 -14.10 7.73
N ARG A 254 -21.94 -14.80 6.88
CA ARG A 254 -22.50 -15.51 5.72
C ARG A 254 -22.29 -17.01 5.85
N LEU A 255 -23.30 -17.76 5.45
CA LEU A 255 -23.23 -19.22 5.35
C LEU A 255 -23.05 -19.63 3.90
N TRP A 256 -22.14 -20.56 3.64
CA TRP A 256 -21.77 -21.01 2.30
C TRP A 256 -21.89 -22.51 2.18
N ARG A 257 -22.12 -22.97 0.95
CA ARG A 257 -22.02 -24.38 0.56
C ARG A 257 -20.87 -24.53 -0.43
N GLY A 258 -20.09 -25.62 -0.31
CA GLY A 258 -18.91 -25.83 -1.16
C GLY A 258 -19.19 -25.93 -2.66
N ASP A 259 -20.43 -26.17 -3.09
CA ASP A 259 -20.90 -26.28 -4.48
C ASP A 259 -21.63 -25.02 -5.00
N ALA A 260 -21.89 -24.01 -4.17
CA ALA A 260 -22.59 -22.78 -4.54
C ALA A 260 -21.63 -21.58 -4.65
N THR A 261 -21.94 -20.64 -5.55
CA THR A 261 -21.20 -19.36 -5.71
C THR A 261 -21.83 -18.21 -4.93
N ALA A 262 -23.05 -18.38 -4.44
CA ALA A 262 -23.76 -17.40 -3.62
C ALA A 262 -23.94 -17.93 -2.17
N PRO A 263 -24.02 -17.05 -1.17
CA PRO A 263 -24.25 -17.46 0.22
C PRO A 263 -25.65 -18.08 0.37
N LEU A 264 -25.75 -19.14 1.17
CA LEU A 264 -27.02 -19.78 1.56
C LEU A 264 -27.89 -18.85 2.40
N ALA A 265 -27.25 -18.08 3.28
CA ALA A 265 -27.91 -17.11 4.14
C ALA A 265 -26.92 -16.02 4.57
N VAL A 266 -27.46 -14.84 4.86
CA VAL A 266 -26.73 -13.68 5.34
C VAL A 266 -27.38 -13.23 6.64
N LEU A 267 -26.57 -13.11 7.70
CA LEU A 267 -26.95 -12.56 8.99
C LEU A 267 -26.26 -11.21 9.16
N GLU A 268 -27.03 -10.15 9.27
CA GLU A 268 -26.53 -8.81 9.54
C GLU A 268 -26.30 -8.63 11.05
N GLU A 269 -25.07 -8.30 11.43
CA GLU A 269 -24.68 -7.99 12.81
C GLU A 269 -23.94 -6.65 12.82
N THR A 270 -24.55 -5.61 13.40
CA THR A 270 -23.91 -4.30 13.55
C THR A 270 -22.75 -4.38 14.55
N THR A 271 -21.52 -4.21 14.07
CA THR A 271 -20.30 -4.09 14.88
C THR A 271 -19.82 -2.63 14.89
N GLU A 272 -19.59 -2.05 16.06
CA GLU A 272 -18.98 -0.70 16.22
C GLU A 272 -17.45 -0.77 16.39
N ALA A 273 -16.90 -1.96 16.71
CA ALA A 273 -15.46 -2.12 16.92
C ALA A 273 -14.75 -2.47 15.61
N GLN A 274 -13.87 -1.58 15.14
CA GLN A 274 -13.02 -1.76 13.96
C GLN A 274 -11.80 -2.67 14.21
N LEU A 275 -11.92 -3.65 15.11
CA LEU A 275 -10.79 -4.48 15.53
C LEU A 275 -10.77 -5.78 14.74
N TRP A 276 -9.57 -6.22 14.33
CA TRP A 276 -9.26 -7.36 13.45
C TRP A 276 -9.70 -8.76 13.97
N LEU A 277 -10.61 -8.85 14.95
CA LEU A 277 -10.87 -10.06 15.73
C LEU A 277 -12.38 -10.36 15.79
N GLY A 278 -12.89 -11.04 14.77
CA GLY A 278 -14.30 -11.45 14.70
C GLY A 278 -14.53 -12.82 15.33
N GLY A 279 -14.99 -12.92 16.58
CA GLY A 279 -15.38 -14.20 17.18
C GLY A 279 -16.47 -14.93 16.37
N LEU A 280 -16.15 -16.14 15.90
CA LEU A 280 -17.02 -17.02 15.13
C LEU A 280 -16.64 -18.48 15.42
N ALA A 281 -17.57 -19.30 15.90
CA ALA A 281 -17.32 -20.71 16.17
C ALA A 281 -18.56 -21.58 15.95
N PHE A 282 -18.38 -22.74 15.32
CA PHE A 282 -19.40 -23.77 15.26
C PHE A 282 -19.29 -24.73 16.43
N HIS A 283 -20.43 -25.21 16.89
CA HIS A 283 -20.47 -26.26 17.88
C HIS A 283 -20.01 -27.61 17.28
N PRO A 284 -19.23 -28.41 18.00
CA PRO A 284 -18.56 -29.58 17.45
C PRO A 284 -19.47 -30.78 17.20
N SER A 285 -20.76 -30.73 17.53
CA SER A 285 -21.69 -31.85 17.30
C SER A 285 -23.13 -31.46 16.95
N GLN A 286 -23.47 -30.17 17.02
CA GLN A 286 -24.82 -29.67 16.81
C GLN A 286 -24.77 -28.54 15.79
N SER A 287 -25.88 -28.24 15.13
CA SER A 287 -26.00 -27.09 14.24
C SER A 287 -26.16 -25.78 15.01
N LEU A 288 -25.26 -25.54 15.97
CA LEU A 288 -25.17 -24.31 16.74
C LEU A 288 -24.01 -23.46 16.23
N LEU A 289 -24.24 -22.17 16.07
CA LEU A 289 -23.24 -21.17 15.68
C LEU A 289 -23.15 -20.11 16.77
N ALA A 290 -21.94 -19.85 17.26
CA ALA A 290 -21.64 -18.72 18.13
C ALA A 290 -21.09 -17.57 17.30
N THR A 291 -21.67 -16.38 17.46
CA THR A 291 -21.19 -15.14 16.86
C THR A 291 -21.06 -14.05 17.93
N LEU A 292 -20.24 -13.03 17.66
CA LEU A 292 -20.21 -11.83 18.49
C LEU A 292 -21.21 -10.79 17.96
N GLY A 293 -22.08 -10.31 18.85
CA GLY A 293 -23.13 -9.35 18.58
C GLY A 293 -22.77 -7.90 18.97
N ASN A 294 -23.80 -7.08 19.19
CA ASN A 294 -23.70 -5.62 19.36
C ASN A 294 -22.56 -5.19 20.30
N ARG A 295 -21.66 -4.31 19.82
CA ARG A 295 -20.43 -3.84 20.49
C ARG A 295 -19.36 -4.91 20.78
N ASP A 296 -19.49 -6.11 20.22
CA ASP A 296 -18.62 -7.28 20.41
C ASP A 296 -18.43 -7.68 21.89
N ARG A 297 -19.35 -7.26 22.79
CA ARG A 297 -19.38 -7.64 24.22
C ARG A 297 -20.34 -8.77 24.54
N ILE A 298 -21.14 -9.15 23.53
CA ILE A 298 -22.27 -10.06 23.65
C ILE A 298 -21.99 -11.24 22.75
N ILE A 299 -22.11 -12.45 23.28
CA ILE A 299 -22.04 -13.67 22.46
C ILE A 299 -23.48 -14.10 22.16
N ARG A 300 -23.78 -14.34 20.88
CA ARG A 300 -25.07 -14.88 20.44
C ARG A 300 -24.90 -16.32 20.03
N LEU A 301 -25.77 -17.19 20.55
CA LEU A 301 -25.83 -18.59 20.16
C LEU A 301 -27.05 -18.81 19.28
N TRP A 302 -26.80 -19.25 18.05
CA TRP A 302 -27.79 -19.47 17.00
C TRP A 302 -27.98 -20.96 16.75
N GLN A 303 -29.21 -21.45 16.84
CA GLN A 303 -29.58 -22.72 16.21
C GLN A 303 -29.79 -22.51 14.72
N LEU A 304 -29.17 -23.36 13.92
CA LEU A 304 -29.34 -23.41 12.48
C LEU A 304 -30.19 -24.62 12.10
N ASP A 305 -31.21 -24.39 11.28
CA ASP A 305 -31.89 -25.47 10.56
C ASP A 305 -31.17 -25.71 9.22
N ILE A 306 -30.10 -26.50 9.28
CA ILE A 306 -29.27 -26.82 8.10
C ILE A 306 -30.12 -27.49 7.01
N ALA A 307 -31.07 -28.36 7.38
CA ALA A 307 -31.92 -29.04 6.40
C ALA A 307 -32.81 -28.05 5.64
N GLN A 308 -33.37 -27.06 6.33
CA GLN A 308 -34.17 -26.01 5.71
C GLN A 308 -33.34 -25.05 4.86
N LEU A 309 -32.15 -24.66 5.34
CA LEU A 309 -31.18 -23.83 4.59
C LEU A 309 -30.75 -24.49 3.27
N LEU A 310 -30.61 -25.81 3.26
CA LEU A 310 -30.25 -26.57 2.07
C LEU A 310 -31.42 -26.80 1.10
N ALA A 311 -32.66 -26.82 1.59
CA ALA A 311 -33.85 -27.14 0.79
C ALA A 311 -34.40 -25.96 -0.02
N ASN A 312 -34.15 -24.72 0.40
CA ASN A 312 -34.87 -23.55 -0.10
C ASN A 312 -34.15 -22.83 -1.25
N GLN A 313 -34.04 -23.49 -2.42
CA GLN A 313 -33.62 -22.84 -3.68
C GLN A 313 -34.64 -23.04 -4.81
N PRO A 314 -34.80 -22.04 -5.71
CA PRO A 314 -35.60 -22.19 -6.92
C PRO A 314 -34.97 -23.27 -7.82
N GLN A 315 -35.72 -24.31 -8.14
CA GLN A 315 -35.25 -25.34 -9.07
C GLN A 315 -35.09 -24.76 -10.48
N PRO A 316 -33.93 -24.91 -11.14
CA PRO A 316 -33.85 -24.72 -12.58
C PRO A 316 -34.69 -25.80 -13.27
N HIS A 317 -35.41 -25.40 -14.31
CA HIS A 317 -36.35 -26.26 -15.04
C HIS A 317 -35.75 -27.60 -15.50
N ARG A 318 -36.56 -28.65 -15.35
CA ARG A 318 -36.33 -30.05 -15.74
C ARG A 318 -35.63 -30.22 -17.10
N VAL A 319 -34.39 -30.72 -17.12
CA VAL A 319 -33.90 -31.66 -18.16
C VAL A 319 -32.96 -32.71 -17.54
N THR A 320 -33.43 -33.97 -17.60
CA THR A 320 -32.76 -35.28 -17.49
C THR A 320 -31.99 -35.71 -16.22
N LYS A 321 -32.60 -36.69 -15.54
CA LYS A 321 -32.19 -37.46 -14.34
C LYS A 321 -30.83 -38.21 -14.37
N ARG A 322 -29.92 -37.95 -15.32
CA ARG A 322 -28.66 -38.73 -15.43
C ARG A 322 -27.41 -38.05 -14.86
N LEU A 323 -27.40 -36.73 -14.68
CA LEU A 323 -26.29 -36.00 -14.03
C LEU A 323 -26.32 -36.01 -12.49
N SER A 324 -27.48 -36.29 -11.89
CA SER A 324 -27.61 -36.39 -10.43
C SER A 324 -26.94 -37.63 -9.81
N HIS A 325 -26.51 -38.60 -10.62
CA HIS A 325 -25.88 -39.83 -10.12
C HIS A 325 -24.36 -39.71 -10.00
N TRP A 326 -23.72 -38.86 -10.81
CA TRP A 326 -22.26 -38.67 -10.78
C TRP A 326 -21.84 -37.65 -9.70
N LEU A 327 -22.59 -36.55 -9.53
CA LEU A 327 -22.36 -35.56 -8.47
C LEU A 327 -22.82 -36.03 -7.07
N LYS A 328 -23.79 -36.96 -6.97
CA LYS A 328 -24.07 -37.66 -5.71
C LYS A 328 -22.93 -38.58 -5.26
N LYS A 329 -22.00 -38.94 -6.16
CA LYS A 329 -20.89 -39.86 -5.87
C LYS A 329 -19.68 -39.18 -5.22
N LEU A 330 -19.59 -37.84 -5.26
CA LEU A 330 -18.55 -37.05 -4.56
C LEU A 330 -18.96 -36.67 -3.12
N TRP A 331 -20.23 -36.89 -2.74
CA TRP A 331 -20.81 -36.53 -1.44
C TRP A 331 -21.55 -37.71 -0.76
N GLN A 332 -21.02 -38.93 -0.91
CA GLN A 332 -21.40 -40.08 -0.08
C GLN A 332 -20.13 -40.74 0.50
N PRO A 333 -20.16 -41.23 1.76
CA PRO A 333 -19.03 -41.95 2.35
C PRO A 333 -18.81 -43.27 1.58
N PRO A 334 -17.57 -43.80 1.51
CA PRO A 334 -17.27 -44.95 0.66
C PRO A 334 -17.88 -46.23 1.22
N ILE A 335 -18.69 -46.92 0.42
CA ILE A 335 -18.99 -48.34 0.60
C ILE A 335 -18.04 -49.12 -0.31
N SER A 336 -17.44 -50.16 0.26
CA SER A 336 -16.42 -51.01 -0.34
C SER A 336 -16.93 -51.87 -1.50
N SER A 337 -16.00 -52.16 -2.43
CA SER A 337 -15.96 -53.21 -3.46
C SER A 337 -16.16 -52.79 -4.94
N PRO A 338 -15.54 -53.52 -5.90
CA PRO A 338 -14.94 -52.96 -7.10
C PRO A 338 -15.87 -52.94 -8.33
N ILE A 339 -15.58 -52.03 -9.25
CA ILE A 339 -16.27 -51.89 -10.55
C ILE A 339 -15.47 -52.65 -11.62
N PRO A 340 -16.12 -53.40 -12.53
CA PRO A 340 -15.57 -53.65 -13.86
C PRO A 340 -16.18 -52.73 -14.92
N SER A 341 -15.35 -52.53 -15.95
CA SER A 341 -15.52 -51.75 -17.17
C SER A 341 -16.87 -51.92 -17.87
N ASP A 342 -17.36 -50.85 -18.50
CA ASP A 342 -17.51 -50.82 -19.96
C ASP A 342 -17.93 -49.45 -20.51
N SER A 343 -17.45 -49.20 -21.72
CA SER A 343 -17.53 -48.02 -22.58
C SER A 343 -18.95 -47.59 -22.96
N VAL A 344 -19.25 -46.29 -22.90
CA VAL A 344 -20.28 -45.66 -23.77
C VAL A 344 -19.86 -44.26 -24.21
N SER A 345 -20.06 -44.04 -25.50
CA SER A 345 -19.77 -42.89 -26.36
C SER A 345 -20.40 -41.56 -25.94
N PHE A 346 -19.68 -40.49 -26.29
CA PHE A 346 -19.99 -39.06 -26.15
C PHE A 346 -21.33 -38.66 -26.79
N ALA A 347 -22.09 -37.84 -26.06
CA ALA A 347 -23.08 -36.93 -26.60
C ALA A 347 -23.00 -35.60 -25.81
N GLU A 348 -23.03 -34.51 -26.55
CA GLU A 348 -22.56 -33.15 -26.19
C GLU A 348 -23.27 -32.51 -24.98
N VAL A 349 -22.47 -31.82 -24.18
CA VAL A 349 -22.83 -31.05 -22.98
C VAL A 349 -23.23 -29.62 -23.39
N PRO A 350 -24.25 -28.98 -22.77
CA PRO A 350 -24.50 -27.55 -23.00
C PRO A 350 -23.36 -26.70 -22.44
N GLN A 351 -22.79 -25.84 -23.27
CA GLN A 351 -21.57 -25.06 -23.02
C GLN A 351 -21.66 -24.20 -21.76
N LEU A 352 -20.84 -24.55 -20.76
CA LEU A 352 -20.33 -23.63 -19.74
C LEU A 352 -19.66 -22.45 -20.45
N THR A 353 -19.86 -21.21 -20.00
CA THR A 353 -19.01 -20.09 -20.43
C THR A 353 -17.57 -20.46 -20.15
N PRO A 354 -16.70 -20.57 -21.17
CA PRO A 354 -15.38 -21.13 -21.01
C PRO A 354 -14.55 -20.20 -20.13
N ILE A 355 -14.02 -20.77 -19.04
CA ILE A 355 -13.01 -20.11 -18.21
C ILE A 355 -11.75 -20.03 -19.06
N VAL A 356 -11.19 -18.83 -19.19
CA VAL A 356 -9.94 -18.61 -19.93
C VAL A 356 -8.85 -18.31 -18.91
N HIS A 357 -7.90 -19.23 -18.80
CA HIS A 357 -6.67 -18.96 -18.05
C HIS A 357 -5.78 -18.09 -18.93
N TYR A 358 -5.28 -16.99 -18.38
CA TYR A 358 -4.49 -16.00 -19.13
C TYR A 358 -3.27 -15.54 -18.33
N THR A 359 -2.10 -15.52 -18.97
CA THR A 359 -0.85 -15.04 -18.38
C THR A 359 -0.12 -14.09 -19.32
N THR A 360 0.53 -13.09 -18.76
CA THR A 360 1.32 -12.09 -19.50
C THR A 360 2.71 -12.00 -18.93
N ALA A 361 3.69 -11.90 -19.82
CA ALA A 361 5.07 -11.60 -19.48
C ALA A 361 5.40 -10.17 -19.88
N LYS A 362 5.96 -9.38 -18.95
CA LYS A 362 6.47 -8.04 -19.20
C LYS A 362 7.96 -8.11 -19.58
N ILE A 363 8.26 -7.73 -20.82
CA ILE A 363 9.62 -7.63 -21.35
C ILE A 363 10.01 -6.16 -21.42
N ALA A 364 11.03 -5.74 -20.67
CA ALA A 364 11.55 -4.37 -20.75
C ALA A 364 12.71 -4.29 -21.74
N LEU A 365 12.61 -3.39 -22.72
CA LEU A 365 13.67 -3.06 -23.67
C LEU A 365 14.35 -1.76 -23.22
N VAL A 366 15.58 -1.88 -22.71
CA VAL A 366 16.33 -0.80 -22.08
C VAL A 366 17.72 -0.64 -22.67
N GLY A 367 18.34 0.52 -22.47
CA GLY A 367 19.66 0.84 -23.04
C GLY A 367 19.77 2.34 -23.34
N ASP A 368 20.99 2.85 -23.48
CA ASP A 368 21.24 4.28 -23.69
C ASP A 368 20.72 4.81 -25.05
N SER A 369 20.69 6.13 -25.21
CA SER A 369 20.26 6.76 -26.46
C SER A 369 21.14 6.32 -27.63
N GLY A 370 20.53 6.03 -28.78
CA GLY A 370 21.26 5.71 -30.01
C GLY A 370 21.62 4.23 -30.20
N VAL A 371 21.42 3.34 -29.24
CA VAL A 371 21.76 1.90 -29.38
C VAL A 371 20.80 1.11 -30.30
N GLY A 372 19.79 1.74 -30.90
CA GLY A 372 18.90 1.09 -31.88
C GLY A 372 17.67 0.35 -31.29
N LYS A 373 17.29 0.66 -30.04
CA LYS A 373 16.16 0.03 -29.32
C LYS A 373 14.86 0.05 -30.10
N THR A 374 14.35 1.23 -30.45
CA THR A 374 13.07 1.39 -31.13
C THR A 374 13.00 0.61 -32.44
N GLY A 375 14.09 0.62 -33.22
CA GLY A 375 14.19 -0.15 -34.46
C GLY A 375 14.16 -1.67 -34.22
N LEU A 376 14.83 -2.15 -33.16
CA LEU A 376 14.78 -3.56 -32.77
C LEU A 376 13.40 -3.96 -32.24
N GLY A 377 12.81 -3.15 -31.36
CA GLY A 377 11.48 -3.41 -30.80
C GLY A 377 10.40 -3.43 -31.86
N TRP A 378 10.43 -2.50 -32.82
CA TRP A 378 9.55 -2.51 -33.98
C TRP A 378 9.71 -3.78 -34.81
N ARG A 379 10.95 -4.20 -35.09
CA ARG A 379 11.24 -5.42 -35.85
C ARG A 379 10.73 -6.68 -35.16
N LEU A 380 10.89 -6.78 -33.84
CA LEU A 380 10.37 -7.89 -33.02
C LEU A 380 8.85 -7.92 -32.99
N ALA A 381 8.18 -6.75 -32.99
CA ALA A 381 6.74 -6.67 -32.94
C ALA A 381 6.04 -6.86 -34.30
N GLN A 382 6.63 -6.33 -35.38
CA GLN A 382 6.00 -6.19 -36.70
C GLN A 382 6.66 -7.06 -37.79
N GLY A 383 7.74 -7.76 -37.49
CA GLY A 383 8.47 -8.65 -38.41
C GLY A 383 9.30 -7.95 -39.49
N HIS A 384 9.16 -6.64 -39.68
CA HIS A 384 9.90 -5.84 -40.67
C HIS A 384 10.56 -4.61 -40.04
N PHE A 385 11.62 -4.10 -40.69
CA PHE A 385 12.35 -2.93 -40.20
C PHE A 385 11.69 -1.66 -40.71
N GLN A 386 11.55 -0.67 -39.83
CA GLN A 386 11.19 0.69 -40.18
C GLN A 386 12.16 1.65 -39.50
N GLU A 387 12.64 2.64 -40.25
CA GLU A 387 13.43 3.71 -39.64
C GLU A 387 12.54 4.55 -38.72
N GLN A 388 12.93 4.62 -37.46
CA GLN A 388 12.21 5.34 -36.42
C GLN A 388 13.12 6.42 -35.83
N ALA A 389 12.55 7.57 -35.51
CA ALA A 389 13.24 8.56 -34.68
C ALA A 389 13.50 7.96 -33.29
N SER A 390 14.45 8.55 -32.54
CA SER A 390 14.67 8.11 -31.15
C SER A 390 13.38 8.28 -30.36
N THR A 391 12.95 7.23 -29.65
CA THR A 391 11.79 7.29 -28.77
C THR A 391 11.93 8.45 -27.78
N HIS A 392 10.90 9.29 -27.71
CA HIS A 392 10.68 10.24 -26.61
C HIS A 392 9.69 9.57 -25.64
N GLY A 393 10.16 9.20 -24.45
CA GLY A 393 9.36 8.55 -23.42
C GLY A 393 9.25 7.02 -23.55
N GLN A 394 8.08 6.47 -23.87
CA GLN A 394 7.82 5.03 -23.87
C GLN A 394 6.98 4.56 -25.07
N GLN A 395 7.19 3.31 -25.51
CA GLN A 395 6.33 2.61 -26.48
C GLN A 395 5.97 1.19 -26.03
N PHE A 396 4.80 0.72 -26.47
CA PHE A 396 4.19 -0.56 -26.09
C PHE A 396 3.90 -1.46 -27.32
N TRP A 397 4.32 -2.74 -27.27
CA TRP A 397 4.01 -3.73 -28.31
C TRP A 397 3.71 -5.13 -27.75
N ILE A 398 2.91 -5.92 -28.49
CA ILE A 398 2.69 -7.36 -28.22
C ILE A 398 3.52 -8.16 -29.22
N ILE A 399 4.31 -9.11 -28.74
CA ILE A 399 5.11 -9.99 -29.62
C ILE A 399 4.31 -11.27 -29.87
N GLN A 400 3.68 -11.34 -31.03
CA GLN A 400 2.83 -12.47 -31.42
C GLN A 400 3.62 -13.80 -31.51
N GLU A 401 4.89 -13.75 -31.94
CA GLU A 401 5.76 -14.94 -32.07
C GLU A 401 6.13 -15.60 -30.74
N LEU A 402 5.99 -14.87 -29.63
CA LEU A 402 6.23 -15.37 -28.27
C LEU A 402 4.93 -15.81 -27.58
N SER A 403 3.79 -15.54 -28.21
CA SER A 403 2.47 -15.87 -27.66
C SER A 403 2.13 -17.33 -27.96
N GLY A 404 1.43 -17.99 -27.04
CA GLY A 404 1.14 -19.41 -27.15
C GLY A 404 0.14 -19.92 -26.14
N THR A 405 -0.01 -21.23 -26.04
CA THR A 405 -0.91 -21.88 -25.08
C THR A 405 -0.13 -22.90 -24.25
N ARG A 406 -0.22 -22.80 -22.92
CA ARG A 406 0.36 -23.79 -22.00
C ARG A 406 -0.37 -25.13 -22.12
N THR A 407 0.26 -26.17 -21.59
CA THR A 407 -0.28 -27.54 -21.56
C THR A 407 -1.59 -27.66 -20.77
N ASP A 408 -1.88 -26.70 -19.89
CA ASP A 408 -3.12 -26.61 -19.11
C ASP A 408 -4.23 -25.76 -19.78
N GLY A 409 -4.00 -25.26 -21.00
CA GLY A 409 -4.95 -24.42 -21.74
C GLY A 409 -4.85 -22.93 -21.44
N THR A 410 -3.86 -22.47 -20.65
CA THR A 410 -3.62 -21.06 -20.38
C THR A 410 -3.06 -20.34 -21.62
N GLU A 411 -3.67 -19.23 -22.03
CA GLU A 411 -3.15 -18.34 -23.06
C GLU A 411 -2.00 -17.48 -22.50
N CYS A 412 -0.88 -17.44 -23.22
CA CYS A 412 0.34 -16.74 -22.84
C CYS A 412 0.65 -15.65 -23.84
N GLU A 413 0.98 -14.45 -23.36
CA GLU A 413 1.38 -13.33 -24.20
C GLU A 413 2.58 -12.57 -23.65
N ALA A 414 3.48 -12.18 -24.55
CA ALA A 414 4.64 -11.36 -24.21
C ALA A 414 4.43 -9.92 -24.65
N VAL A 415 4.59 -8.99 -23.71
CA VAL A 415 4.42 -7.56 -23.90
C VAL A 415 5.79 -6.88 -23.81
N LEU A 416 6.20 -6.19 -24.87
CA LEU A 416 7.45 -5.47 -24.99
C LEU A 416 7.27 -3.98 -24.68
N TRP A 417 8.04 -3.48 -23.72
CA TRP A 417 8.07 -2.07 -23.31
C TRP A 417 9.39 -1.43 -23.76
N ASP A 418 9.35 -0.53 -24.74
CA ASP A 418 10.52 0.27 -25.16
C ASP A 418 10.61 1.56 -24.36
N LEU A 419 11.65 1.67 -23.55
CA LEU A 419 11.92 2.83 -22.71
C LEU A 419 13.00 3.70 -23.37
N ALA A 420 12.76 5.00 -23.49
CA ALA A 420 13.73 5.92 -24.06
C ALA A 420 15.07 5.89 -23.30
N GLY A 421 16.18 5.89 -24.04
CA GLY A 421 17.52 5.77 -23.44
C GLY A 421 18.12 7.08 -22.95
N GLN A 422 17.35 8.17 -22.98
CA GLN A 422 17.82 9.50 -22.62
C GLN A 422 17.80 9.66 -21.09
N PRO A 423 18.87 10.17 -20.44
CA PRO A 423 18.93 10.28 -18.99
C PRO A 423 17.78 11.08 -18.37
N ASP A 424 17.21 12.02 -19.12
CA ASP A 424 16.11 12.88 -18.69
C ASP A 424 14.82 12.12 -18.37
N TYR A 425 14.66 10.92 -18.91
CA TYR A 425 13.45 10.09 -18.75
C TYR A 425 13.60 9.04 -17.65
N ARG A 426 14.82 8.83 -17.13
CA ARG A 426 15.13 7.78 -16.14
C ARG A 426 14.25 7.90 -14.88
N LEU A 427 13.98 9.13 -14.43
CA LEU A 427 13.13 9.40 -13.27
C LEU A 427 11.68 8.90 -13.45
N VAL A 428 11.16 8.97 -14.68
CA VAL A 428 9.82 8.50 -15.03
C VAL A 428 9.84 7.00 -15.34
N HIS A 429 10.89 6.50 -16.00
CA HIS A 429 11.03 5.08 -16.35
C HIS A 429 11.19 4.15 -15.15
N ALA A 430 11.86 4.61 -14.09
CA ALA A 430 11.99 3.86 -12.84
C ALA A 430 10.62 3.42 -12.28
N LEU A 431 9.56 4.18 -12.54
CA LEU A 431 8.19 3.85 -12.12
C LEU A 431 7.61 2.60 -12.77
N PHE A 432 8.21 2.13 -13.86
CA PHE A 432 7.70 1.03 -14.67
C PHE A 432 8.58 -0.23 -14.64
N LEU A 433 9.62 -0.27 -13.80
CA LEU A 433 10.56 -1.40 -13.75
C LEU A 433 10.24 -2.44 -12.67
N ASP A 434 9.31 -2.16 -11.75
CA ASP A 434 9.05 -2.98 -10.55
C ASP A 434 8.53 -4.41 -10.85
N ASP A 435 7.87 -4.62 -12.00
CA ASP A 435 7.21 -5.88 -12.38
C ASP A 435 7.74 -6.48 -13.70
N VAL A 436 9.02 -6.30 -14.00
CA VAL A 436 9.64 -6.84 -15.23
C VAL A 436 9.95 -8.34 -15.09
N ASP A 437 9.46 -9.17 -16.02
CA ASP A 437 9.73 -10.61 -16.06
C ASP A 437 11.03 -10.95 -16.81
N LEU A 438 11.35 -10.17 -17.86
CA LEU A 438 12.56 -10.30 -18.66
C LEU A 438 13.07 -8.92 -19.10
N ALA A 439 14.37 -8.67 -18.95
CA ALA A 439 15.00 -7.45 -19.44
C ALA A 439 15.92 -7.72 -20.63
N LEU A 440 15.74 -6.92 -21.69
CA LEU A 440 16.62 -6.86 -22.86
C LEU A 440 17.46 -5.58 -22.75
N ILE A 441 18.73 -5.73 -22.36
CA ILE A 441 19.65 -4.59 -22.18
C ILE A 441 20.48 -4.40 -23.44
N LEU A 442 20.20 -3.33 -24.18
CA LEU A 442 20.87 -3.01 -25.43
C LEU A 442 22.09 -2.12 -25.22
N PHE A 443 23.16 -2.45 -25.92
CA PHE A 443 24.37 -1.63 -25.99
C PHE A 443 24.94 -1.61 -27.41
N ASP A 444 25.77 -0.61 -27.69
CA ASP A 444 26.47 -0.49 -28.97
C ASP A 444 27.89 -1.07 -28.83
N PRO A 445 28.17 -2.26 -29.41
CA PRO A 445 29.47 -2.91 -29.29
C PRO A 445 30.57 -2.22 -30.11
N THR A 446 30.24 -1.19 -30.91
CA THR A 446 31.20 -0.46 -31.74
C THR A 446 31.80 0.76 -31.03
N HIS A 447 31.33 1.09 -29.81
CA HIS A 447 31.80 2.27 -29.09
C HIS A 447 33.27 2.08 -28.61
N PRO A 448 34.23 2.91 -29.06
CA PRO A 448 35.66 2.61 -28.94
C PRO A 448 36.24 2.70 -27.52
N GLN A 449 35.66 3.51 -26.63
CA GLN A 449 36.18 3.71 -25.27
C GLN A 449 35.36 3.02 -24.16
N HIS A 450 34.04 2.92 -24.32
CA HIS A 450 33.10 2.43 -23.31
C HIS A 450 31.97 1.60 -23.96
N PRO A 451 32.26 0.37 -24.40
CA PRO A 451 31.27 -0.45 -25.11
C PRO A 451 30.07 -0.84 -24.22
N PHE A 452 30.26 -1.04 -22.91
CA PHE A 452 29.18 -1.37 -21.96
C PHE A 452 28.50 -0.14 -21.33
N LYS A 453 28.66 1.05 -21.93
CA LYS A 453 28.08 2.29 -21.38
C LYS A 453 26.56 2.12 -21.16
N GLY A 454 26.11 2.39 -19.93
CA GLY A 454 24.71 2.30 -19.53
C GLY A 454 24.23 0.90 -19.15
N VAL A 455 24.98 -0.17 -19.44
CA VAL A 455 24.57 -1.56 -19.12
C VAL A 455 24.52 -1.78 -17.61
N GLU A 456 25.59 -1.42 -16.89
CA GLU A 456 25.67 -1.57 -15.43
C GLU A 456 24.60 -0.77 -14.70
N TYR A 457 24.28 0.41 -15.25
CA TYR A 457 23.19 1.24 -14.76
C TYR A 457 21.85 0.49 -14.80
N TRP A 458 21.46 -0.05 -15.96
CA TRP A 458 20.18 -0.76 -16.11
C TRP A 458 20.15 -2.06 -15.29
N LEU A 459 21.27 -2.78 -15.20
CA LEU A 459 21.37 -3.96 -14.33
C LEU A 459 21.03 -3.61 -12.88
N LYS A 460 21.62 -2.54 -12.33
CA LYS A 460 21.34 -2.10 -10.95
C LYS A 460 19.90 -1.64 -10.74
N GLN A 461 19.25 -1.10 -11.77
CA GLN A 461 17.82 -0.72 -11.71
C GLN A 461 16.89 -1.93 -11.69
N LEU A 462 17.26 -2.99 -12.42
CA LEU A 462 16.44 -4.20 -12.59
C LEU A 462 16.59 -5.21 -11.45
N HIS A 463 17.64 -5.09 -10.63
CA HIS A 463 17.84 -5.94 -9.46
C HIS A 463 16.94 -5.48 -8.30
N HIS A 464 15.67 -5.90 -8.33
CA HIS A 464 14.69 -5.64 -7.27
C HIS A 464 14.28 -6.97 -6.57
N LYS A 465 14.42 -7.03 -5.23
CA LYS A 465 13.78 -8.03 -4.34
C LYS A 465 13.99 -9.53 -4.63
N ASN A 466 15.18 -10.10 -4.43
CA ASN A 466 15.39 -11.58 -4.43
C ASN A 466 14.86 -12.35 -5.66
N LYS A 467 14.47 -11.64 -6.73
CA LYS A 467 14.27 -12.18 -8.07
C LYS A 467 15.53 -11.79 -8.83
N THR A 468 16.36 -12.76 -9.16
CA THR A 468 17.32 -12.60 -10.24
C THR A 468 16.48 -12.48 -11.52
N GLY A 469 16.10 -11.24 -11.88
CA GLY A 469 15.29 -10.98 -13.07
C GLY A 469 16.00 -11.56 -14.29
N GLN A 470 15.25 -12.27 -15.13
CA GLN A 470 15.84 -12.85 -16.33
C GLN A 470 16.40 -11.71 -17.19
N THR A 471 17.67 -11.79 -17.57
CA THR A 471 18.34 -10.72 -18.30
C THR A 471 19.08 -11.27 -19.50
N ILE A 472 18.85 -10.65 -20.66
CA ILE A 472 19.60 -10.90 -21.90
C ILE A 472 20.33 -9.63 -22.29
N LEU A 473 21.63 -9.75 -22.51
CA LEU A 473 22.45 -8.67 -23.02
C LEU A 473 22.38 -8.66 -24.55
N VAL A 474 22.06 -7.53 -25.17
CA VAL A 474 21.86 -7.44 -26.62
C VAL A 474 22.84 -6.44 -27.23
N ALA A 475 23.79 -6.95 -28.01
CA ALA A 475 24.67 -6.13 -28.83
C ALA A 475 23.89 -5.73 -30.09
N ALA A 476 23.36 -4.52 -30.11
CA ALA A 476 22.51 -4.03 -31.19
C ALA A 476 23.33 -3.27 -32.25
N ARG A 477 22.80 -3.24 -33.48
CA ARG A 477 23.38 -2.52 -34.64
C ARG A 477 24.72 -3.09 -35.13
N SER A 478 24.86 -4.42 -35.21
CA SER A 478 26.05 -5.06 -35.81
C SER A 478 26.33 -4.63 -37.26
N ASP A 479 25.32 -4.10 -37.95
CA ASP A 479 25.41 -3.59 -39.33
C ASP A 479 26.24 -2.29 -39.47
N ARG A 480 26.55 -1.58 -38.39
CA ARG A 480 27.18 -0.24 -38.47
C ARG A 480 28.69 -0.21 -38.21
N GLY A 481 29.32 -1.33 -37.90
CA GLY A 481 30.77 -1.39 -37.71
C GLY A 481 31.24 -2.69 -37.09
N THR A 482 32.55 -2.87 -37.04
CA THR A 482 33.16 -4.03 -36.37
C THR A 482 33.08 -3.86 -34.85
N PRO A 483 32.57 -4.87 -34.10
CA PRO A 483 32.52 -4.81 -32.65
C PRO A 483 33.94 -4.71 -32.07
N THR A 484 34.12 -3.88 -31.04
CA THR A 484 35.42 -3.69 -30.37
C THR A 484 35.70 -4.76 -29.32
N LEU A 485 34.67 -5.50 -28.90
CA LEU A 485 34.73 -6.55 -27.89
C LEU A 485 34.84 -7.94 -28.53
N THR A 486 35.67 -8.78 -27.93
CA THR A 486 35.76 -10.21 -28.26
C THR A 486 34.64 -11.01 -27.58
N THR A 487 34.39 -12.23 -28.07
CA THR A 487 33.41 -13.14 -27.47
C THR A 487 33.79 -13.53 -26.04
N GLU A 488 35.08 -13.71 -25.74
CA GLU A 488 35.57 -14.04 -24.40
C GLU A 488 35.32 -12.89 -23.41
N GLU A 489 35.51 -11.63 -23.82
CA GLU A 489 35.25 -10.45 -22.98
C GLU A 489 33.75 -10.33 -22.64
N LEU A 490 32.87 -10.62 -23.59
CA LEU A 490 31.42 -10.62 -23.38
C LEU A 490 30.97 -11.72 -22.41
N GLU A 491 31.54 -12.93 -22.53
CA GLU A 491 31.25 -14.03 -21.60
C GLU A 491 31.74 -13.72 -20.18
N GLN A 492 32.95 -13.19 -20.04
CA GLN A 492 33.49 -12.77 -18.74
C GLN A 492 32.63 -11.67 -18.11
N PHE A 493 32.14 -10.72 -18.90
CA PHE A 493 31.26 -9.67 -18.40
C PHE A 493 29.92 -10.25 -17.90
N CYS A 494 29.29 -11.14 -18.68
CA CYS A 494 28.04 -11.78 -18.28
C CYS A 494 28.20 -12.59 -16.99
N GLN A 495 29.32 -13.30 -16.82
CA GLN A 495 29.63 -14.05 -15.59
C GLN A 495 29.82 -13.13 -14.38
N ARG A 496 30.54 -12.01 -14.55
CA ARG A 496 30.79 -11.06 -13.44
C ARG A 496 29.54 -10.33 -12.98
N GLN A 497 28.62 -10.05 -13.89
CA GLN A 497 27.38 -9.31 -13.63
C GLN A 497 26.17 -10.23 -13.44
N GLU A 498 26.39 -11.55 -13.30
CA GLU A 498 25.35 -12.56 -13.08
C GLU A 498 24.20 -12.53 -14.11
N ILE A 499 24.50 -12.22 -15.37
CA ILE A 499 23.51 -12.15 -16.46
C ILE A 499 23.04 -13.57 -16.82
N THR A 500 21.77 -13.87 -16.58
CA THR A 500 21.24 -15.25 -16.59
C THR A 500 21.16 -15.90 -17.96
N HIS A 501 20.92 -15.14 -19.04
CA HIS A 501 20.71 -15.67 -20.39
C HIS A 501 21.79 -15.25 -21.41
N GLY A 502 22.94 -14.77 -20.92
CA GLY A 502 24.10 -14.40 -21.71
C GLY A 502 23.85 -13.24 -22.69
N TYR A 503 24.61 -13.20 -23.79
CA TYR A 503 24.53 -12.15 -24.80
C TYR A 503 24.09 -12.63 -26.20
N VAL A 504 23.46 -11.75 -26.98
CA VAL A 504 23.07 -11.97 -28.39
C VAL A 504 23.46 -10.76 -29.23
N ILE A 505 24.05 -10.98 -30.40
CA ILE A 505 24.38 -9.94 -31.38
C ILE A 505 23.25 -9.84 -32.39
N THR A 506 22.76 -8.63 -32.65
CA THR A 506 21.60 -8.41 -33.54
C THR A 506 21.76 -7.23 -34.49
N SER A 507 21.13 -7.33 -35.66
CA SER A 507 20.87 -6.21 -36.56
C SER A 507 19.38 -6.12 -36.87
N ALA A 508 18.74 -5.01 -36.49
CA ALA A 508 17.34 -4.76 -36.82
C ALA A 508 17.11 -4.57 -38.34
N LEU A 509 18.11 -4.02 -39.04
CA LEU A 509 18.07 -3.75 -40.50
C LEU A 509 18.21 -5.05 -41.30
N ALA A 510 19.27 -5.82 -41.04
CA ALA A 510 19.56 -7.06 -41.77
C ALA A 510 18.76 -8.27 -41.26
N GLY A 511 18.23 -8.21 -40.04
CA GLY A 511 17.53 -9.31 -39.37
C GLY A 511 18.46 -10.36 -38.74
N GLU A 512 19.77 -10.12 -38.74
CA GLU A 512 20.78 -11.02 -38.16
C GLU A 512 20.55 -11.17 -36.65
N GLY A 513 20.66 -12.41 -36.14
CA GLY A 513 20.58 -12.73 -34.71
C GLY A 513 19.18 -12.67 -34.07
N LEU A 514 18.14 -12.25 -34.80
CA LEU A 514 16.77 -12.14 -34.27
C LEU A 514 16.15 -13.48 -33.91
N THR A 515 16.40 -14.54 -34.70
CA THR A 515 15.91 -15.88 -34.42
C THR A 515 16.49 -16.39 -33.11
N THR A 516 17.81 -16.28 -32.94
CA THR A 516 18.52 -16.62 -31.71
C THR A 516 18.05 -15.79 -30.52
N LEU A 517 17.79 -14.48 -30.70
CA LEU A 517 17.23 -13.64 -29.65
C LEU A 517 15.84 -14.13 -29.22
N THR A 518 14.97 -14.45 -30.17
CA THR A 518 13.60 -14.92 -29.91
C THR A 518 13.61 -16.27 -29.19
N GLU A 519 14.46 -17.21 -29.60
CA GLU A 519 14.66 -18.50 -28.92
C GLU A 519 15.13 -18.32 -27.47
N ARG A 520 16.07 -17.39 -27.22
CA ARG A 520 16.52 -17.10 -25.85
C ARG A 520 15.45 -16.43 -25.01
N ILE A 521 14.65 -15.55 -25.60
CA ILE A 521 13.49 -14.96 -24.91
C ILE A 521 12.51 -16.07 -24.52
N GLN A 522 12.19 -17.00 -25.41
CA GLN A 522 11.31 -18.13 -25.10
C GLN A 522 11.86 -19.02 -23.98
N GLN A 523 13.17 -19.26 -23.94
CA GLN A 523 13.82 -20.02 -22.87
C GLN A 523 13.79 -19.29 -21.52
N ALA A 524 13.95 -17.96 -21.55
CA ALA A 524 13.91 -17.12 -20.36
C ALA A 524 12.51 -17.00 -19.74
N LEU A 525 11.47 -17.03 -20.58
CA LEU A 525 10.09 -16.96 -20.13
C LEU A 525 9.62 -18.33 -19.60
N HIS A 526 9.74 -18.52 -18.28
CA HIS A 526 9.17 -19.68 -17.60
C HIS A 526 7.66 -19.53 -17.42
N TRP A 527 6.92 -19.66 -18.52
CA TRP A 527 5.45 -19.57 -18.55
C TRP A 527 4.79 -20.44 -17.48
N ASP A 528 5.42 -21.57 -17.13
CA ASP A 528 4.87 -22.50 -16.15
C ASP A 528 4.89 -22.01 -14.70
N GLU A 529 5.84 -21.14 -14.37
CA GLU A 529 6.03 -20.53 -13.06
C GLU A 529 5.26 -19.21 -12.92
N MET A 530 4.84 -18.64 -14.05
CA MET A 530 4.06 -17.40 -14.10
C MET A 530 2.63 -17.63 -13.59
N THR A 531 2.12 -16.62 -12.89
CA THR A 531 0.76 -16.65 -12.34
C THR A 531 -0.28 -16.48 -13.44
N ALA A 532 -0.93 -17.58 -13.80
CA ALA A 532 -2.12 -17.54 -14.62
C ALA A 532 -3.25 -16.83 -13.86
N THR A 533 -3.82 -15.80 -14.48
CA THR A 533 -5.04 -15.18 -13.98
C THR A 533 -6.23 -15.98 -14.52
N ILE A 534 -7.17 -16.35 -13.64
CA ILE A 534 -8.45 -16.90 -14.08
C ILE A 534 -9.28 -15.72 -14.58
N THR A 535 -9.54 -15.69 -15.88
CA THR A 535 -10.29 -14.61 -16.51
C THR A 535 -11.56 -15.16 -17.16
N THR A 536 -12.56 -14.30 -17.30
CA THR A 536 -13.81 -14.61 -17.98
C THR A 536 -13.66 -14.36 -19.48
N LEU A 537 -14.52 -14.98 -20.29
CA LEU A 537 -14.67 -14.62 -21.71
C LEU A 537 -14.86 -13.10 -21.92
N THR A 538 -15.43 -12.43 -20.92
CA THR A 538 -15.59 -10.97 -20.85
C THR A 538 -14.27 -10.23 -20.93
N PHE A 539 -13.25 -10.65 -20.17
CA PHE A 539 -11.92 -10.04 -20.21
C PHE A 539 -11.30 -10.11 -21.62
N ARG A 540 -11.32 -11.30 -22.22
CA ARG A 540 -10.78 -11.53 -23.58
C ARG A 540 -11.45 -10.62 -24.60
N ARG A 541 -12.79 -10.52 -24.58
CA ARG A 541 -13.54 -9.67 -25.51
C ARG A 541 -13.26 -8.18 -25.30
N ILE A 542 -13.20 -7.71 -24.05
CA ILE A 542 -12.84 -6.32 -23.74
C ILE A 542 -11.44 -6.02 -24.27
N LYS A 543 -10.49 -6.93 -24.03
CA LYS A 543 -9.12 -6.80 -24.51
C LYS A 543 -9.04 -6.73 -26.04
N GLU A 544 -9.69 -7.66 -26.73
CA GLU A 544 -9.74 -7.69 -28.20
C GLU A 544 -10.32 -6.38 -28.75
N LEU A 545 -11.39 -5.85 -28.16
CA LEU A 545 -11.92 -4.53 -28.55
C LEU A 545 -10.90 -3.40 -28.27
N VAL A 546 -10.29 -3.38 -27.08
CA VAL A 546 -9.28 -2.35 -26.73
C VAL A 546 -8.11 -2.37 -27.72
N LEU A 547 -7.64 -3.55 -28.12
CA LEU A 547 -6.60 -3.70 -29.12
C LEU A 547 -7.06 -3.24 -30.51
N GLN A 548 -8.27 -3.60 -30.92
CA GLN A 548 -8.85 -3.10 -32.17
C GLN A 548 -8.99 -1.57 -32.18
N LEU A 549 -9.42 -0.96 -31.07
CA LEU A 549 -9.51 0.50 -30.93
C LEU A 549 -8.13 1.17 -31.02
N LYS A 550 -7.09 0.54 -30.45
CA LYS A 550 -5.70 1.00 -30.58
C LYS A 550 -5.18 0.91 -32.01
N GLU A 551 -5.47 -0.18 -32.71
CA GLU A 551 -5.03 -0.45 -34.07
C GLU A 551 -5.77 0.39 -35.11
N ALA A 552 -7.07 0.59 -34.92
CA ALA A 552 -7.93 1.28 -35.87
C ALA A 552 -7.50 2.73 -36.11
N ARG A 553 -6.73 3.36 -35.18
CA ARG A 553 -6.16 4.73 -35.25
C ARG A 553 -7.06 5.77 -35.95
N THR A 554 -8.37 5.61 -35.85
CA THR A 554 -9.34 6.41 -36.58
C THR A 554 -10.11 7.23 -35.55
N ASN A 555 -9.80 8.53 -35.55
CA ASN A 555 -10.47 9.59 -34.79
C ASN A 555 -10.28 9.56 -33.27
N TYR A 556 -9.14 10.08 -32.79
CA TYR A 556 -8.91 10.89 -31.57
C TYR A 556 -9.63 10.58 -30.23
N GLU A 557 -10.27 9.42 -30.03
CA GLU A 557 -10.80 9.01 -28.73
C GLU A 557 -9.74 8.26 -27.94
N VAL A 558 -8.82 9.02 -27.37
CA VAL A 558 -7.74 8.49 -26.52
C VAL A 558 -8.27 8.11 -25.12
N ILE A 559 -9.33 8.79 -24.68
CA ILE A 559 -9.99 8.57 -23.38
C ILE A 559 -11.44 8.17 -23.61
N LEU A 560 -11.88 7.12 -22.92
CA LEU A 560 -13.25 6.62 -22.93
C LEU A 560 -13.80 6.51 -21.51
N THR A 561 -15.11 6.66 -21.34
CA THR A 561 -15.78 6.29 -20.08
C THR A 561 -16.13 4.80 -20.09
N PRO A 562 -16.22 4.14 -18.93
CA PRO A 562 -16.70 2.76 -18.83
C PRO A 562 -18.07 2.57 -19.49
N THR A 563 -18.95 3.57 -19.41
CA THR A 563 -20.27 3.56 -20.05
C THR A 563 -20.19 3.62 -21.58
N ALA A 564 -19.28 4.43 -22.14
CA ALA A 564 -19.05 4.50 -23.58
C ALA A 564 -18.47 3.18 -24.10
N LEU A 565 -17.47 2.62 -23.40
CA LEU A 565 -16.88 1.32 -23.74
C LEU A 565 -17.95 0.21 -23.70
N ARG A 566 -18.80 0.20 -22.67
CA ARG A 566 -19.92 -0.75 -22.57
C ARG A 566 -20.87 -0.63 -23.76
N THR A 567 -21.22 0.58 -24.16
CA THR A 567 -22.10 0.83 -25.30
C THR A 567 -21.49 0.31 -26.60
N GLN A 568 -20.19 0.52 -26.81
CA GLN A 568 -19.48 -0.04 -27.96
C GLN A 568 -19.44 -1.58 -27.93
N LEU A 569 -19.18 -2.19 -26.77
CA LEU A 569 -19.20 -3.65 -26.61
C LEU A 569 -20.58 -4.26 -26.91
N ILE A 570 -21.66 -3.62 -26.44
CA ILE A 570 -23.05 -4.04 -26.73
C ILE A 570 -23.39 -3.87 -28.22
N ASN A 571 -22.89 -2.82 -28.88
CA ASN A 571 -23.11 -2.62 -30.31
C ASN A 571 -22.39 -3.69 -31.16
N THR A 572 -21.23 -4.16 -30.71
CA THR A 572 -20.48 -5.23 -31.39
C THR A 572 -21.10 -6.62 -31.17
N ASP A 573 -21.63 -6.89 -29.97
CA ASP A 573 -22.36 -8.13 -29.65
C ASP A 573 -23.60 -7.85 -28.77
N PRO A 574 -24.77 -7.60 -29.37
CA PRO A 574 -25.99 -7.26 -28.64
C PRO A 574 -26.52 -8.38 -27.73
N ALA A 575 -26.09 -9.62 -27.96
CA ALA A 575 -26.53 -10.78 -27.17
C ALA A 575 -25.72 -10.97 -25.89
N TRP A 576 -24.62 -10.23 -25.72
CA TRP A 576 -23.69 -10.39 -24.62
C TRP A 576 -24.10 -9.55 -23.39
N GLN A 577 -24.25 -10.23 -22.24
CA GLN A 577 -24.60 -9.60 -20.97
C GLN A 577 -23.45 -9.71 -19.96
N PHE A 578 -23.11 -8.59 -19.32
CA PHE A 578 -22.13 -8.50 -18.23
C PHE A 578 -22.47 -7.30 -17.33
N SER A 579 -22.03 -7.38 -16.07
CA SER A 579 -22.22 -6.36 -15.04
C SER A 579 -21.13 -5.28 -15.07
N ASP A 580 -21.40 -4.11 -14.47
CA ASP A 580 -20.40 -3.04 -14.36
C ASP A 580 -19.21 -3.43 -13.48
N ALA A 581 -19.45 -4.27 -12.46
CA ALA A 581 -18.39 -4.84 -11.64
C ALA A 581 -17.45 -5.71 -12.48
N GLU A 582 -17.98 -6.60 -13.31
CA GLU A 582 -17.18 -7.45 -14.21
C GLU A 582 -16.37 -6.62 -15.23
N LEU A 583 -16.97 -5.55 -15.78
CA LEU A 583 -16.28 -4.63 -16.69
C LEU A 583 -15.11 -3.94 -15.98
N MET A 584 -15.34 -3.39 -14.78
CA MET A 584 -14.31 -2.67 -14.02
C MET A 584 -13.20 -3.61 -13.55
N THR A 585 -13.52 -4.83 -13.11
CA THR A 585 -12.51 -5.84 -12.76
C THR A 585 -11.65 -6.22 -13.98
N ALA A 586 -12.26 -6.41 -15.14
CA ALA A 586 -11.52 -6.70 -16.38
C ALA A 586 -10.63 -5.52 -16.79
N LEU A 587 -11.13 -4.29 -16.71
CA LEU A 587 -10.34 -3.08 -16.99
C LEU A 587 -9.19 -2.89 -16.02
N GLN A 588 -9.40 -3.16 -14.73
CA GLN A 588 -8.34 -3.07 -13.72
C GLN A 588 -7.25 -4.11 -13.99
N HIS A 589 -7.64 -5.31 -14.40
CA HIS A 589 -6.69 -6.34 -14.82
C HIS A 589 -5.91 -5.93 -16.08
N LEU A 590 -6.58 -5.36 -17.10
CA LEU A 590 -5.92 -4.79 -18.26
C LEU A 590 -4.97 -3.64 -17.89
N SER A 591 -5.33 -2.83 -16.89
CA SER A 591 -4.51 -1.73 -16.40
C SER A 591 -3.23 -2.21 -15.73
N HIS A 592 -3.29 -3.28 -14.92
CA HIS A 592 -2.08 -3.87 -14.32
C HIS A 592 -1.09 -4.38 -15.36
N HIS A 593 -1.59 -4.87 -16.51
CA HIS A 593 -0.74 -5.32 -17.62
C HIS A 593 -0.33 -4.20 -18.58
N GLY A 594 -0.70 -2.95 -18.28
CA GLY A 594 -0.35 -1.76 -19.06
C GLY A 594 -1.09 -1.62 -20.39
N TYR A 595 -2.16 -2.39 -20.62
CA TYR A 595 -2.98 -2.20 -21.83
C TYR A 595 -3.76 -0.89 -21.79
N VAL A 596 -4.21 -0.47 -20.62
CA VAL A 596 -4.93 0.79 -20.41
C VAL A 596 -4.46 1.43 -19.11
N SER A 597 -4.82 2.68 -18.86
CA SER A 597 -4.69 3.28 -17.53
C SER A 597 -6.06 3.78 -17.08
N ILE A 598 -6.44 3.41 -15.87
CA ILE A 598 -7.67 3.93 -15.26
C ILE A 598 -7.30 5.23 -14.55
N LEU A 599 -7.82 6.35 -15.05
CA LEU A 599 -7.66 7.67 -14.47
C LEU A 599 -8.97 8.08 -13.79
N ARG A 600 -8.90 9.10 -12.93
CA ARG A 600 -10.09 9.74 -12.37
C ARG A 600 -10.22 11.14 -12.93
N CYS A 601 -11.42 11.50 -13.34
CA CYS A 601 -11.72 12.88 -13.75
C CYS A 601 -12.20 13.72 -12.55
N SER A 602 -12.39 15.02 -12.78
CA SER A 602 -12.89 15.99 -11.79
C SER A 602 -14.21 15.58 -11.14
N SER A 603 -15.08 14.86 -11.87
CA SER A 603 -16.36 14.38 -11.36
C SER A 603 -16.24 13.16 -10.42
N GLY A 604 -15.04 12.57 -10.32
CA GLY A 604 -14.77 11.32 -9.63
C GLY A 604 -15.05 10.07 -10.44
N GLU A 605 -15.61 10.19 -11.65
CA GLU A 605 -15.81 9.05 -12.53
C GLU A 605 -14.46 8.49 -13.03
N ALA A 606 -14.38 7.17 -13.10
CA ALA A 606 -13.26 6.48 -13.73
C ALA A 606 -13.31 6.71 -15.24
N VAL A 607 -12.17 7.05 -15.83
CA VAL A 607 -11.99 7.18 -17.28
C VAL A 607 -10.81 6.31 -17.72
N ILE A 608 -10.93 5.74 -18.90
CA ILE A 608 -10.02 4.73 -19.44
C ILE A 608 -9.13 5.43 -20.47
N LEU A 609 -7.85 5.58 -20.15
CA LEU A 609 -6.83 5.99 -21.09
C LEU A 609 -6.42 4.76 -21.91
N LEU A 610 -6.76 4.76 -23.20
CA LEU A 610 -6.40 3.67 -24.11
C LEU A 610 -4.91 3.66 -24.45
N VAL A 611 -4.22 4.79 -24.31
CA VAL A 611 -2.80 4.92 -24.64
C VAL A 611 -2.00 5.35 -23.40
N PRO A 612 -1.65 4.42 -22.49
CA PRO A 612 -0.89 4.71 -21.27
C PRO A 612 0.42 5.46 -21.51
N ASP A 613 1.13 5.13 -22.59
CA ASP A 613 2.39 5.76 -22.98
C ASP A 613 2.25 7.29 -23.11
N LEU A 614 1.07 7.80 -23.46
CA LEU A 614 0.82 9.24 -23.55
C LEU A 614 0.98 9.95 -22.21
N LEU A 615 0.56 9.32 -21.11
CA LEU A 615 0.70 9.88 -19.76
C LEU A 615 2.18 9.91 -19.34
N ALA A 616 2.92 8.84 -19.63
CA ALA A 616 4.35 8.77 -19.35
C ALA A 616 5.15 9.81 -20.17
N ASN A 617 4.80 9.97 -21.45
CA ASN A 617 5.42 10.97 -22.33
C ASN A 617 5.13 12.39 -21.85
N LEU A 618 3.88 12.68 -21.48
CA LEU A 618 3.48 13.97 -20.90
C LEU A 618 4.24 14.27 -19.61
N ALA A 619 4.37 13.29 -18.72
CA ALA A 619 5.14 13.44 -17.48
C ALA A 619 6.61 13.76 -17.76
N ALA A 620 7.23 13.08 -18.73
CA ALA A 620 8.60 13.36 -19.10
C ALA A 620 8.78 14.77 -19.72
N SER A 621 7.85 15.19 -20.57
CA SER A 621 7.83 16.55 -21.14
C SER A 621 7.71 17.63 -20.06
N LEU A 622 6.90 17.41 -19.02
CA LEU A 622 6.84 18.31 -17.86
C LEU A 622 8.15 18.35 -17.07
N VAL A 623 8.80 17.21 -16.83
CA VAL A 623 10.11 17.14 -16.17
C VAL A 623 11.18 17.92 -16.96
N LEU A 624 11.15 17.84 -18.30
CA LEU A 624 12.04 18.60 -19.16
C LEU A 624 11.80 20.12 -19.06
N GLU A 625 10.54 20.55 -19.03
CA GLU A 625 10.19 21.96 -18.84
C GLU A 625 10.60 22.46 -17.45
N ALA A 626 10.48 21.63 -16.40
CA ALA A 626 10.94 21.98 -15.06
C ALA A 626 12.47 22.21 -15.03
N ARG A 627 13.23 21.37 -15.74
CA ARG A 627 14.68 21.50 -15.87
C ARG A 627 15.09 22.75 -16.66
N ARG A 628 14.32 23.12 -17.69
CA ARG A 628 14.57 24.29 -18.55
C ARG A 628 14.25 25.62 -17.88
N ASN A 629 13.69 25.62 -16.67
CA ASN A 629 13.37 26.84 -15.94
C ASN A 629 14.58 27.80 -15.87
N ASP A 630 14.40 29.03 -16.37
CA ASP A 630 15.47 30.03 -16.55
C ASP A 630 16.23 30.37 -15.26
N LYS A 631 15.59 30.19 -14.09
CA LYS A 631 16.21 30.46 -12.78
C LYS A 631 16.96 29.26 -12.20
N GLY A 632 16.98 28.12 -12.89
CA GLY A 632 17.60 26.87 -12.42
C GLY A 632 16.94 26.31 -11.16
N LEU A 633 15.68 26.67 -10.91
CA LEU A 633 14.93 26.29 -9.71
C LEU A 633 14.33 24.88 -9.81
N GLY A 634 14.34 24.25 -10.98
CA GLY A 634 13.75 22.92 -11.15
C GLY A 634 12.27 22.89 -10.78
N ALA A 635 11.51 23.92 -11.13
CA ALA A 635 10.14 24.11 -10.66
C ALA A 635 9.18 24.51 -11.79
N LEU A 636 7.91 24.11 -11.64
CA LEU A 636 6.80 24.49 -12.51
C LEU A 636 5.71 25.19 -11.70
N GLU A 637 5.03 26.17 -12.28
CA GLU A 637 3.85 26.78 -11.65
C GLU A 637 2.65 25.85 -11.84
N GLU A 638 2.02 25.40 -10.74
CA GLU A 638 0.93 24.40 -10.78
C GLU A 638 -0.24 24.90 -11.65
N ALA A 639 -0.61 26.17 -11.51
CA ALA A 639 -1.70 26.78 -12.29
C ALA A 639 -1.41 26.76 -13.81
N ARG A 640 -0.17 27.02 -14.22
CA ARG A 640 0.24 26.96 -15.64
C ARG A 640 0.26 25.54 -16.18
N VAL A 641 0.67 24.57 -15.36
CA VAL A 641 0.58 23.14 -15.74
C VAL A 641 -0.87 22.76 -15.98
N LEU A 642 -1.77 23.09 -15.04
CA LEU A 642 -3.20 22.77 -15.14
C LEU A 642 -3.91 23.48 -16.31
N ARG A 643 -3.42 24.64 -16.76
CA ARG A 643 -3.92 25.32 -17.98
C ARG A 643 -3.32 24.79 -19.28
N GLY A 644 -2.21 24.04 -19.20
CA GLY A 644 -1.47 23.58 -20.38
C GLY A 644 -0.65 24.70 -21.05
N ASP A 645 -0.19 25.70 -20.30
CA ASP A 645 0.56 26.86 -20.82
C ASP A 645 2.04 26.54 -21.15
N TYR A 646 2.47 25.30 -20.94
CA TYR A 646 3.82 24.80 -21.27
C TYR A 646 3.85 24.17 -22.66
N ASN A 647 5.04 24.07 -23.25
CA ASN A 647 5.19 23.46 -24.57
C ASN A 647 5.09 21.93 -24.49
N LEU A 648 3.88 21.40 -24.68
CA LEU A 648 3.55 19.98 -24.51
C LEU A 648 3.03 19.40 -25.84
N PRO A 649 3.89 18.80 -26.68
CA PRO A 649 3.52 18.24 -27.99
C PRO A 649 2.40 17.20 -27.92
N GLU A 650 2.34 16.44 -26.82
CA GLU A 650 1.38 15.38 -26.57
C GLU A 650 -0.07 15.87 -26.49
N LEU A 651 -0.29 17.15 -26.13
CA LEU A 651 -1.61 17.72 -25.93
C LEU A 651 -2.21 18.36 -27.19
N VAL A 652 -1.38 18.66 -28.20
CA VAL A 652 -1.77 19.44 -29.38
C VAL A 652 -2.90 18.77 -30.16
N SER A 653 -2.85 17.44 -30.26
CA SER A 653 -3.78 16.62 -31.04
C SER A 653 -5.03 16.17 -30.27
N LEU A 654 -5.15 16.47 -28.97
CA LEU A 654 -6.21 15.98 -28.10
C LEU A 654 -7.39 16.95 -27.97
N ARG A 655 -8.56 16.43 -27.62
CA ARG A 655 -9.74 17.25 -27.27
C ARG A 655 -9.50 18.00 -25.95
N PRO A 656 -10.03 19.22 -25.77
CA PRO A 656 -9.87 19.99 -24.52
C PRO A 656 -10.15 19.24 -23.21
N PRO A 657 -11.26 18.47 -23.04
CA PRO A 657 -11.51 17.75 -21.78
C PRO A 657 -10.46 16.65 -21.53
N ASP A 658 -9.99 15.98 -22.59
CA ASP A 658 -8.99 14.92 -22.46
C ASP A 658 -7.63 15.48 -22.02
N ARG A 659 -7.29 16.71 -22.46
CA ARG A 659 -6.07 17.41 -22.03
C ARG A 659 -6.05 17.64 -20.52
N LEU A 660 -7.18 18.10 -19.97
CA LEU A 660 -7.29 18.43 -18.54
C LEU A 660 -7.15 17.17 -17.68
N VAL A 661 -7.82 16.08 -18.06
CA VAL A 661 -7.72 14.79 -17.36
C VAL A 661 -6.28 14.28 -17.33
N LEU A 662 -5.55 14.38 -18.46
CA LEU A 662 -4.16 13.93 -18.53
C LEU A 662 -3.21 14.80 -17.71
N LEU A 663 -3.40 16.13 -17.70
CA LEU A 663 -2.63 17.03 -16.88
C LEU A 663 -2.83 16.75 -15.39
N ASP A 664 -4.08 16.57 -14.96
CA ASP A 664 -4.41 16.21 -13.58
C ASP A 664 -3.79 14.86 -13.20
N ALA A 665 -3.87 13.86 -14.08
CA ALA A 665 -3.27 12.55 -13.87
C ALA A 665 -1.74 12.60 -13.78
N ALA A 666 -1.07 13.41 -14.61
CA ALA A 666 0.38 13.59 -14.54
C ALA A 666 0.82 14.23 -13.22
N LEU A 667 0.05 15.18 -12.70
CA LEU A 667 0.32 15.77 -11.37
C LEU A 667 0.15 14.76 -10.25
N VAL A 668 -0.92 13.95 -10.29
CA VAL A 668 -1.13 12.88 -9.30
C VAL A 668 0.03 11.89 -9.35
N LEU A 669 0.51 11.52 -10.54
CA LEU A 669 1.67 10.63 -10.72
C LEU A 669 2.93 11.18 -10.04
N PHE A 670 3.26 12.46 -10.24
CA PHE A 670 4.46 13.05 -9.61
C PHE A 670 4.37 13.10 -8.08
N LEU A 671 3.20 13.45 -7.54
CA LEU A 671 2.97 13.50 -6.10
C LEU A 671 2.96 12.09 -5.49
N GLU A 672 2.37 11.12 -6.20
CA GLU A 672 2.33 9.71 -5.81
C GLU A 672 3.69 9.10 -5.65
N HIS A 673 4.56 9.33 -6.63
CA HIS A 673 5.89 8.78 -6.61
C HIS A 673 6.88 9.69 -5.89
N THR A 674 6.44 10.72 -5.17
CA THR A 674 7.29 11.65 -4.40
C THR A 674 8.41 12.28 -5.22
N ILE A 675 8.13 12.51 -6.51
CA ILE A 675 9.09 13.10 -7.47
C ILE A 675 9.21 14.61 -7.24
N CYS A 676 8.10 15.25 -6.88
CA CYS A 676 8.03 16.67 -6.55
C CYS A 676 7.21 16.90 -5.27
N PHE A 677 7.31 18.11 -4.72
CA PHE A 677 6.42 18.61 -3.66
C PHE A 677 5.83 19.96 -4.05
N ARG A 678 4.78 20.39 -3.34
CA ARG A 678 4.21 21.73 -3.48
C ARG A 678 4.89 22.72 -2.55
N GLU A 679 5.17 23.91 -3.06
CA GLU A 679 5.66 25.03 -2.28
C GLU A 679 4.94 26.30 -2.68
N THR A 680 4.48 27.05 -1.69
CA THR A 680 3.74 28.29 -1.91
C THR A 680 4.66 29.48 -1.67
N ILE A 681 4.82 30.31 -2.70
CA ILE A 681 5.68 31.49 -2.72
C ILE A 681 4.87 32.65 -3.31
N ASP A 682 4.74 33.76 -2.59
CA ASP A 682 3.99 34.96 -3.03
C ASP A 682 2.58 34.62 -3.56
N ASP A 683 1.82 33.82 -2.81
CA ASP A 683 0.47 33.33 -3.15
C ASP A 683 0.38 32.45 -4.41
N GLN A 684 1.52 32.04 -4.97
CA GLN A 684 1.61 31.11 -6.11
C GLN A 684 2.13 29.75 -5.67
N ILE A 685 1.55 28.69 -6.23
CA ILE A 685 1.91 27.32 -5.90
C ILE A 685 2.82 26.77 -6.99
N PHE A 686 4.01 26.34 -6.57
CA PHE A 686 5.01 25.72 -7.42
C PHE A 686 5.16 24.23 -7.11
N LEU A 687 5.34 23.45 -8.16
CA LEU A 687 5.78 22.06 -8.12
C LEU A 687 7.30 22.06 -8.22
N VAL A 688 7.96 21.76 -7.11
CA VAL A 688 9.42 21.80 -7.01
C VAL A 688 9.97 20.39 -7.13
N PHE A 689 10.90 20.19 -8.07
CA PHE A 689 11.57 18.92 -8.33
C PHE A 689 12.98 18.96 -7.73
N PRO A 690 13.21 18.36 -6.53
CA PRO A 690 14.47 18.50 -5.80
C PRO A 690 15.71 18.12 -6.61
N GLY A 691 15.60 17.03 -7.40
CA GLY A 691 16.69 16.52 -8.22
C GLY A 691 17.05 17.38 -9.43
N LEU A 692 16.23 18.39 -9.78
CA LEU A 692 16.43 19.25 -10.95
C LEU A 692 16.94 20.65 -10.61
N ILE A 693 17.15 20.95 -9.33
CA ILE A 693 17.68 22.25 -8.89
C ILE A 693 19.15 22.38 -9.30
N ASN A 694 19.44 23.44 -10.06
CA ASN A 694 20.77 23.75 -10.58
C ASN A 694 21.46 24.93 -9.86
N GLN A 695 20.78 25.59 -8.93
CA GLN A 695 21.37 26.71 -8.17
C GLN A 695 22.43 26.21 -7.18
N LYS A 696 23.67 26.66 -7.36
CA LYS A 696 24.77 26.33 -6.46
C LYS A 696 24.67 27.08 -5.14
N ARG A 697 25.15 26.46 -4.06
CA ARG A 697 25.24 27.07 -2.74
C ARG A 697 26.20 28.29 -2.74
N PRO A 698 25.81 29.44 -2.18
CA PRO A 698 26.70 30.61 -2.04
C PRO A 698 27.92 30.31 -1.15
N LEU A 699 29.07 30.91 -1.47
CA LEU A 699 30.36 30.72 -0.76
C LEU A 699 30.52 31.56 0.53
N THR A 700 29.45 32.14 1.07
CA THR A 700 29.50 32.99 2.27
C THR A 700 30.05 32.24 3.49
N VAL A 701 30.65 32.97 4.44
CA VAL A 701 31.22 32.39 5.68
C VAL A 701 30.11 31.68 6.47
N GLN A 702 30.17 30.36 6.52
CA GLN A 702 29.19 29.49 7.17
C GLN A 702 29.69 29.04 8.54
N GLU A 703 28.74 28.77 9.44
CA GLU A 703 29.03 28.04 10.69
C GLU A 703 29.69 26.69 10.39
N PRO A 704 30.63 26.23 11.22
CA PRO A 704 31.25 24.93 11.05
C PRO A 704 30.20 23.83 11.19
N VAL A 705 29.92 23.15 10.09
CA VAL A 705 29.01 22.00 10.05
C VAL A 705 29.83 20.73 10.31
N LEU A 706 29.38 19.92 11.27
CA LEU A 706 29.94 18.60 11.54
C LEU A 706 29.30 17.59 10.58
N GLU A 707 30.12 17.02 9.68
CA GLU A 707 29.70 15.87 8.88
C GLU A 707 29.69 14.64 9.77
N ASP A 708 28.54 13.97 9.82
CA ASP A 708 28.34 12.81 10.69
C ASP A 708 28.59 11.52 9.95
N ARG A 709 27.88 11.24 8.85
CA ARG A 709 28.00 9.96 8.15
C ARG A 709 27.85 10.10 6.65
N SER A 710 28.61 9.29 5.93
CA SER A 710 28.42 9.07 4.50
C SER A 710 27.67 7.78 4.25
N TYR A 711 26.69 7.83 3.36
CA TYR A 711 25.91 6.69 2.87
C TYR A 711 26.24 6.49 1.40
N THR A 712 26.63 5.29 1.04
CA THR A 712 26.76 4.82 -0.34
C THR A 712 25.60 3.87 -0.61
N ILE A 713 24.76 4.26 -1.56
CA ILE A 713 23.50 3.59 -1.88
C ILE A 713 23.63 3.05 -3.30
N THR A 714 23.34 1.77 -3.51
CA THR A 714 23.37 1.13 -4.83
C THR A 714 22.04 0.45 -5.15
N GLY A 715 21.58 0.60 -6.40
CA GLY A 715 20.29 0.08 -6.87
C GLY A 715 19.47 1.14 -7.61
N ALA A 716 18.15 1.15 -7.39
CA ALA A 716 17.20 2.11 -7.96
C ALA A 716 17.27 3.50 -7.26
N ILE A 717 18.22 4.34 -7.67
CA ILE A 717 18.62 5.55 -6.94
C ILE A 717 17.95 6.88 -7.37
N GLU A 718 17.31 6.92 -8.53
CA GLU A 718 16.90 8.13 -9.28
C GLU A 718 16.01 9.05 -8.45
N ASN A 719 15.18 8.42 -7.63
CA ASN A 719 14.15 9.09 -6.84
C ASN A 719 14.50 9.14 -5.35
N ILE A 720 15.61 8.54 -4.91
CA ILE A 720 15.95 8.45 -3.48
C ILE A 720 16.17 9.84 -2.90
N TYR A 721 16.98 10.67 -3.53
CA TYR A 721 17.25 12.02 -3.04
C TYR A 721 15.97 12.88 -3.03
N SER A 722 15.21 12.88 -4.12
CA SER A 722 13.97 13.65 -4.22
C SER A 722 12.94 13.22 -3.18
N ALA A 723 12.69 11.92 -3.07
CA ALA A 723 11.75 11.38 -2.10
C ALA A 723 12.18 11.63 -0.65
N LEU A 724 13.49 11.61 -0.35
CA LEU A 724 14.00 11.99 0.98
C LEU A 724 13.73 13.46 1.29
N VAL A 725 13.97 14.36 0.33
CA VAL A 725 13.69 15.79 0.50
C VAL A 725 12.20 16.02 0.74
N VAL A 726 11.33 15.35 -0.02
CA VAL A 726 9.87 15.43 0.13
C VAL A 726 9.44 14.90 1.49
N LEU A 727 9.90 13.70 1.86
CA LEU A 727 9.51 13.05 3.12
C LEU A 727 9.91 13.88 4.33
N LEU A 728 11.16 14.33 4.38
CA LEU A 728 11.65 15.16 5.47
C LEU A 728 10.97 16.52 5.50
N GLY A 729 10.68 17.12 4.34
CA GLY A 729 9.91 18.36 4.26
C GLY A 729 8.44 18.23 4.70
N TYR A 730 7.90 17.01 4.77
CA TYR A 730 6.52 16.76 5.24
C TYR A 730 6.45 16.34 6.71
N THR A 731 7.58 16.25 7.41
CA THR A 731 7.61 16.04 8.86
C THR A 731 7.20 17.31 9.62
N ASN A 732 6.73 17.14 10.85
CA ASN A 732 6.38 18.24 11.75
C ASN A 732 7.60 18.80 12.48
N THR A 733 8.62 17.96 12.71
CA THR A 733 9.83 18.32 13.44
C THR A 733 10.84 19.11 12.59
N PHE A 734 10.99 18.82 11.30
CA PHE A 734 12.05 19.38 10.46
C PHE A 734 11.49 20.45 9.52
N THR A 735 11.80 21.72 9.78
CA THR A 735 11.41 22.82 8.90
C THR A 735 12.50 23.04 7.86
N ARG A 736 12.18 22.90 6.57
CA ARG A 736 13.14 23.18 5.50
C ARG A 736 13.42 24.69 5.43
N ILE A 737 14.69 25.07 5.49
CA ILE A 737 15.10 26.48 5.44
C ILE A 737 15.80 26.86 4.13
N GLN A 738 16.62 25.96 3.58
CA GLN A 738 17.42 26.22 2.38
C GLN A 738 17.60 24.95 1.56
N GLN A 739 17.59 25.11 0.24
CA GLN A 739 17.81 24.03 -0.71
C GLN A 739 18.61 24.56 -1.91
N TRP A 740 19.61 23.79 -2.32
CA TRP A 740 20.49 24.08 -3.46
C TRP A 740 20.71 22.82 -4.27
N GLN A 741 21.47 22.95 -5.36
CA GLN A 741 21.97 21.84 -6.15
C GLN A 741 22.69 20.85 -5.22
N ASN A 742 22.11 19.65 -5.12
CA ASN A 742 22.62 18.52 -4.35
C ASN A 742 22.67 18.74 -2.83
N GLN A 743 21.99 19.73 -2.25
CA GLN A 743 22.02 19.95 -0.80
C GLN A 743 20.71 20.52 -0.27
N VAL A 744 20.26 20.01 0.89
CA VAL A 744 19.08 20.50 1.60
C VAL A 744 19.38 20.67 3.08
N GLN A 745 18.85 21.72 3.68
CA GLN A 745 19.04 22.08 5.08
C GLN A 745 17.70 22.29 5.78
N TYR A 746 17.61 21.72 6.99
CA TYR A 746 16.46 21.78 7.87
C TYR A 746 16.86 22.39 9.22
N GLU A 747 15.90 23.04 9.84
CA GLU A 747 15.97 23.57 11.20
C GLU A 747 14.93 22.86 12.08
N VAL A 748 15.32 22.51 13.30
CA VAL A 748 14.44 21.86 14.29
C VAL A 748 14.07 22.83 15.41
N ALA A 749 15.05 23.59 15.87
CA ALA A 749 14.92 24.65 16.85
C ALA A 749 16.01 25.70 16.55
N GLN A 750 15.87 26.91 17.10
CA GLN A 750 16.79 28.02 16.83
C GLN A 750 18.27 27.58 16.93
N GLY A 751 18.98 27.60 15.80
CA GLY A 751 20.41 27.24 15.69
C GLY A 751 20.74 25.75 15.57
N GLN A 752 19.75 24.86 15.72
CA GLN A 752 19.91 23.42 15.49
C GLN A 752 19.59 23.06 14.03
N LEU A 753 20.65 22.82 13.26
CA LEU A 753 20.57 22.59 11.82
C LEU A 753 20.99 21.16 11.49
N CYS A 754 20.21 20.50 10.65
CA CYS A 754 20.57 19.22 10.05
C CYS A 754 20.39 19.29 8.53
N GLY A 755 21.03 18.40 7.80
CA GLY A 755 20.83 18.36 6.36
C GLY A 755 21.46 17.17 5.66
N ILE A 756 21.15 17.09 4.37
CA ILE A 756 21.61 16.05 3.47
C ILE A 756 22.31 16.71 2.30
N ARG A 757 23.50 16.21 1.96
CA ARG A 757 24.24 16.60 0.77
C ARG A 757 24.48 15.38 -0.11
N LYS A 758 24.06 15.45 -1.37
CA LYS A 758 24.42 14.51 -2.43
C LYS A 758 25.81 14.88 -2.96
N VAL A 759 26.75 13.96 -2.89
CA VAL A 759 28.15 14.18 -3.28
C VAL A 759 28.40 13.67 -4.68
N GLU A 760 27.96 12.46 -4.95
CA GLU A 760 28.17 11.79 -6.23
C GLU A 760 26.93 10.99 -6.62
N GLU A 761 26.67 10.94 -7.92
CA GLU A 761 25.61 10.12 -8.51
C GLU A 761 26.16 9.60 -9.85
N HIS A 762 26.43 8.31 -9.92
CA HIS A 762 26.98 7.66 -11.11
C HIS A 762 26.45 6.24 -11.23
N GLU A 763 26.04 5.83 -12.44
CA GLU A 763 25.77 4.43 -12.81
C GLU A 763 25.06 3.58 -11.74
N GLY A 764 23.94 4.05 -11.18
CA GLY A 764 23.15 3.31 -10.17
C GLY A 764 23.76 3.30 -8.76
N GLN A 765 24.72 4.19 -8.49
CA GLN A 765 25.29 4.47 -7.18
C GLN A 765 25.08 5.94 -6.79
N LEU A 766 24.57 6.17 -5.59
CA LEU A 766 24.28 7.47 -5.01
C LEU A 766 25.03 7.62 -3.70
N GLU A 767 25.69 8.76 -3.53
CA GLU A 767 26.45 9.04 -2.32
C GLU A 767 25.87 10.25 -1.58
N LEU A 768 25.41 10.03 -0.34
CA LEU A 768 24.79 11.04 0.52
C LEU A 768 25.64 11.27 1.78
N ILE A 769 25.69 12.52 2.25
CA ILE A 769 26.30 12.89 3.53
C ILE A 769 25.23 13.52 4.42
N LEU A 770 25.11 13.00 5.64
CA LEU A 770 24.42 13.65 6.75
C LEU A 770 25.34 14.64 7.45
N TYR A 771 24.82 15.81 7.75
CA TYR A 771 25.57 16.86 8.43
C TYR A 771 24.70 17.60 9.45
N TYR A 772 25.33 18.11 10.51
CA TYR A 772 24.68 18.81 11.62
C TYR A 772 25.45 20.07 12.04
N SER A 773 24.76 21.07 12.58
CA SER A 773 25.44 22.16 13.30
C SER A 773 25.98 21.66 14.64
N GLN A 774 27.02 22.32 15.16
CA GLN A 774 27.59 22.00 16.47
C GLN A 774 26.59 22.05 17.64
N GLN A 775 25.49 22.79 17.48
CA GLN A 775 24.46 22.98 18.50
C GLN A 775 23.37 21.89 18.48
N THR A 776 23.41 20.97 17.50
CA THR A 776 22.36 19.96 17.30
C THR A 776 22.44 18.85 18.35
N SER A 777 21.34 18.61 19.07
CA SER A 777 21.29 17.59 20.12
C SER A 777 21.47 16.15 19.59
N LEU A 778 22.04 15.25 20.40
CA LEU A 778 22.17 13.83 20.07
C LEU A 778 20.82 13.15 19.79
N ALA A 779 19.75 13.58 20.46
CA ALA A 779 18.39 13.06 20.23
C ALA A 779 17.88 13.45 18.83
N THR A 780 18.11 14.70 18.42
CA THR A 780 17.74 15.21 17.09
C THR A 780 18.54 14.49 16.00
N GLN A 781 19.84 14.28 16.21
CA GLN A 781 20.69 13.52 15.29
C GLN A 781 20.19 12.08 15.13
N ALA A 782 19.86 11.42 16.25
CA ALA A 782 19.31 10.06 16.23
C ALA A 782 17.97 9.99 15.48
N LEU A 783 17.05 10.93 15.70
CA LEU A 783 15.77 10.98 15.01
C LEU A 783 15.95 11.16 13.49
N PHE A 784 16.73 12.16 13.07
CA PHE A 784 16.98 12.46 11.66
C PHE A 784 17.63 11.29 10.93
N LYS A 785 18.64 10.67 11.57
CA LYS A 785 19.30 9.47 11.08
C LYS A 785 18.34 8.29 10.93
N ASN A 786 17.53 8.00 11.94
CA ASN A 786 16.61 6.85 11.90
C ASN A 786 15.48 7.04 10.88
N LEU A 787 15.04 8.28 10.62
CA LEU A 787 14.12 8.59 9.52
C LEU A 787 14.75 8.23 8.17
N LEU A 788 16.00 8.66 7.92
CA LEU A 788 16.75 8.31 6.71
C LEU A 788 16.90 6.79 6.57
N GLU A 789 17.40 6.11 7.61
CA GLU A 789 17.69 4.68 7.54
C GLU A 789 16.43 3.83 7.38
N ARG A 790 15.33 4.19 8.06
CA ARG A 790 14.04 3.51 7.87
C ARG A 790 13.47 3.74 6.48
N PHE A 791 13.61 4.95 5.92
CA PHE A 791 13.26 5.22 4.53
C PHE A 791 14.08 4.36 3.56
N LEU A 792 15.40 4.33 3.71
CA LEU A 792 16.27 3.55 2.82
C LEU A 792 16.03 2.04 2.92
N ARG A 793 15.78 1.51 4.13
CA ARG A 793 15.37 0.10 4.32
C ARG A 793 14.05 -0.23 3.61
N GLY A 794 13.15 0.74 3.49
CA GLY A 794 11.89 0.60 2.74
C GLY A 794 12.04 0.69 1.22
N ARG A 795 13.19 1.16 0.71
CA ARG A 795 13.43 1.42 -0.73
C ARG A 795 14.18 0.32 -1.47
N GLU A 796 14.35 -0.85 -0.85
CA GLU A 796 14.92 -2.05 -1.49
C GLU A 796 16.32 -1.84 -2.14
N VAL A 797 17.08 -0.89 -1.60
CA VAL A 797 18.44 -0.57 -2.06
C VAL A 797 19.50 -1.12 -1.12
N ALA A 798 20.68 -1.43 -1.68
CA ALA A 798 21.84 -1.78 -0.88
C ALA A 798 22.46 -0.50 -0.32
N VAL A 799 22.70 -0.46 0.99
CA VAL A 799 23.23 0.71 1.68
C VAL A 799 24.46 0.30 2.48
N THR A 800 25.58 0.95 2.20
CA THR A 800 26.75 0.94 3.06
C THR A 800 26.93 2.33 3.65
N TYR A 801 27.39 2.43 4.89
CA TYR A 801 27.68 3.72 5.50
C TYR A 801 29.03 3.71 6.20
N TYR A 802 29.64 4.88 6.26
CA TYR A 802 30.95 5.10 6.84
C TYR A 802 30.91 6.31 7.78
N ALA A 803 31.43 6.11 8.99
CA ALA A 803 31.63 7.18 9.97
C ALA A 803 32.91 7.97 9.64
N PRO A 804 33.06 9.21 10.12
CA PRO A 804 34.23 10.05 9.87
C PRO A 804 35.40 9.46 10.66
N VAL A 805 36.49 9.14 9.98
CA VAL A 805 37.68 8.59 10.65
C VAL A 805 38.55 9.74 11.14
N ILE A 806 38.62 9.89 12.46
CA ILE A 806 39.44 10.90 13.13
C ILE A 806 40.64 10.21 13.77
N CYS A 807 41.83 10.77 13.57
CA CYS A 807 43.04 10.24 14.21
C CYS A 807 42.98 10.47 15.73
N THR A 808 43.12 9.40 16.50
CA THR A 808 43.15 9.46 17.98
C THR A 808 44.39 10.15 18.54
N ILE A 809 45.45 10.32 17.72
CA ILE A 809 46.73 10.91 18.15
C ILE A 809 46.75 12.42 17.93
N CYS A 810 46.36 12.90 16.74
CA CYS A 810 46.47 14.31 16.38
C CYS A 810 45.12 14.99 16.11
N GLY A 811 44.00 14.27 16.20
CA GLY A 811 42.67 14.80 15.86
C GLY A 811 42.47 15.07 14.36
N TYR A 812 43.44 14.77 13.50
CA TYR A 812 43.33 14.98 12.06
C TYR A 812 42.28 14.04 11.45
N ARG A 813 41.32 14.64 10.75
CA ARG A 813 40.28 13.93 10.01
C ARG A 813 40.84 13.38 8.71
N GLN A 814 40.70 12.08 8.50
CA GLN A 814 41.23 11.43 7.30
C GLN A 814 40.42 11.77 6.06
N GLU A 815 41.08 11.78 4.90
CA GLU A 815 40.41 11.96 3.63
C GLU A 815 39.47 10.78 3.34
N ARG A 816 38.23 11.11 3.03
CA ARG A 816 37.14 10.14 2.84
C ARG A 816 37.40 9.16 1.69
N SER A 817 37.97 9.64 0.59
CA SER A 817 38.31 8.83 -0.58
C SER A 817 39.25 7.67 -0.19
N GLU A 818 40.27 7.96 0.63
CA GLU A 818 41.22 6.97 1.12
C GLU A 818 40.60 6.03 2.15
N VAL A 819 39.76 6.54 3.08
CA VAL A 819 39.02 5.70 4.04
C VAL A 819 38.13 4.68 3.32
N THR A 820 37.34 5.16 2.35
CA THR A 820 36.39 4.34 1.58
C THR A 820 37.13 3.30 0.76
N LYS A 821 38.22 3.69 0.09
CA LYS A 821 39.08 2.77 -0.67
C LYS A 821 39.68 1.67 0.22
N ARG A 822 40.14 2.01 1.42
CA ARG A 822 40.70 1.05 2.39
C ARG A 822 39.64 0.05 2.86
N LEU A 823 38.46 0.54 3.23
CA LEU A 823 37.33 -0.28 3.69
C LEU A 823 36.82 -1.21 2.59
N ASN A 824 36.67 -0.71 1.36
CA ASN A 824 36.28 -1.53 0.20
C ASN A 824 37.31 -2.61 -0.14
N THR A 825 38.59 -2.42 0.22
CA THR A 825 39.64 -3.46 0.11
C THR A 825 39.77 -4.34 1.36
N ASN A 826 38.79 -4.33 2.28
CA ASN A 826 38.77 -5.10 3.53
C ASN A 826 40.00 -4.88 4.43
N LYS A 827 40.60 -3.69 4.39
CA LYS A 827 41.73 -3.35 5.28
C LYS A 827 41.22 -2.93 6.65
N THR A 828 41.87 -3.45 7.70
CA THR A 828 41.49 -3.22 9.10
C THR A 828 42.11 -1.97 9.72
N PHE A 829 43.07 -1.33 9.04
CA PHE A 829 43.75 -0.14 9.54
C PHE A 829 44.22 0.80 8.40
N MET A 830 44.46 2.06 8.76
CA MET A 830 45.12 3.05 7.93
C MET A 830 46.15 3.85 8.73
N PHE A 831 47.02 4.59 8.05
CA PHE A 831 47.91 5.55 8.71
C PHE A 831 47.34 6.95 8.53
N CYS A 832 47.47 7.77 9.57
CA CYS A 832 47.06 9.16 9.54
C CYS A 832 47.84 9.93 8.47
N GLY A 833 47.15 10.62 7.57
CA GLY A 833 47.78 11.45 6.54
C GLY A 833 48.67 12.57 7.11
N GLU A 834 48.35 13.08 8.30
CA GLU A 834 49.11 14.14 8.95
C GLU A 834 50.27 13.62 9.84
N CYS A 835 49.95 12.87 10.90
CA CYS A 835 50.95 12.46 11.91
C CYS A 835 51.55 11.06 11.69
N GLY A 836 51.14 10.33 10.63
CA GLY A 836 51.59 8.96 10.35
C GLY A 836 51.13 7.89 11.36
N GLY A 837 50.32 8.25 12.36
CA GLY A 837 49.84 7.35 13.40
C GLY A 837 48.89 6.27 12.87
N LYS A 838 48.95 5.05 13.40
CA LYS A 838 48.08 3.94 12.98
C LYS A 838 46.65 4.11 13.55
N ILE A 839 45.66 4.10 12.66
CA ILE A 839 44.22 4.19 12.97
C ILE A 839 43.56 2.85 12.64
N ASN A 840 42.87 2.24 13.59
CA ASN A 840 42.09 1.02 13.35
C ASN A 840 40.70 1.40 12.83
N LEU A 841 40.27 0.75 11.74
CA LEU A 841 39.01 1.02 11.05
C LEU A 841 37.83 0.15 11.55
N SER A 842 38.07 -0.72 12.54
CA SER A 842 37.12 -1.73 13.04
C SER A 842 36.13 -1.22 14.10
N GLN A 843 36.07 0.08 14.36
CA GLN A 843 35.16 0.63 15.36
C GLN A 843 33.76 0.77 14.76
N LEU A 844 32.95 -0.27 14.91
CA LEU A 844 31.50 -0.13 14.88
C LEU A 844 31.13 0.83 16.01
N GLU A 845 30.73 2.07 15.68
CA GLU A 845 30.04 2.90 16.65
C GLU A 845 28.81 2.14 17.18
N PRO A 846 28.50 2.23 18.48
CA PRO A 846 27.30 1.64 19.02
C PRO A 846 26.07 2.17 18.26
N GLU A 847 25.13 1.29 17.94
CA GLU A 847 23.82 1.72 17.46
C GLU A 847 23.22 2.68 18.50
N LEU A 848 22.89 3.90 18.07
CA LEU A 848 22.06 4.82 18.84
C LEU A 848 20.66 4.20 18.93
N LEU A 849 20.44 3.37 19.94
CA LEU A 849 19.15 2.77 20.23
C LEU A 849 18.16 3.87 20.60
N LEU A 850 17.08 3.98 19.82
CA LEU A 850 15.97 4.85 20.15
C LEU A 850 15.27 4.33 21.42
N ASN A 851 15.00 5.23 22.35
CA ASN A 851 14.10 4.93 23.46
C ASN A 851 12.63 4.89 22.96
N ASP A 852 11.72 4.37 23.77
CA ASP A 852 10.32 4.18 23.33
C ASP A 852 9.63 5.50 22.95
N ALA A 853 9.93 6.60 23.65
CA ALA A 853 9.43 7.93 23.30
C ALA A 853 9.93 8.41 21.92
N GLN A 854 11.20 8.14 21.58
CA GLN A 854 11.78 8.49 20.28
C GLN A 854 11.23 7.59 19.16
N ARG A 855 10.89 6.33 19.45
CA ARG A 855 10.20 5.46 18.48
C ARG A 855 8.80 5.96 18.17
N GLU A 856 8.09 6.41 19.20
CA GLU A 856 6.76 7.00 19.03
C GLU A 856 6.82 8.29 18.19
N ILE A 857 7.81 9.17 18.44
CA ILE A 857 8.03 10.36 17.58
C ILE A 857 8.36 9.93 16.14
N LEU A 858 9.22 8.93 15.95
CA LEU A 858 9.56 8.42 14.61
C LEU A 858 8.32 7.92 13.85
N GLU A 859 7.44 7.17 14.51
CA GLU A 859 6.21 6.65 13.91
C GLU A 859 5.22 7.77 13.57
N ARG A 860 5.04 8.74 14.48
CA ARG A 860 4.21 9.93 14.23
C ARG A 860 4.70 10.74 13.03
N GLU A 861 6.01 10.97 12.92
CA GLU A 861 6.58 11.72 11.81
C GLU A 861 6.39 11.03 10.46
N GLN A 862 6.51 9.70 10.43
CA GLN A 862 6.21 8.93 9.24
C GLN A 862 4.73 8.98 8.88
N SER A 863 3.84 8.83 9.86
CA SER A 863 2.40 8.94 9.64
C SER A 863 2.04 10.31 9.05
N SER A 864 2.61 11.39 9.58
CA SER A 864 2.44 12.75 9.06
C SER A 864 2.89 12.87 7.59
N ALA A 865 4.08 12.36 7.25
CA ALA A 865 4.60 12.44 5.89
C ALA A 865 3.75 11.66 4.86
N HIS A 866 3.28 10.46 5.23
CA HIS A 866 2.38 9.66 4.38
C HIS A 866 1.01 10.35 4.23
N GLY A 867 0.46 10.86 5.34
CA GLY A 867 -0.79 11.62 5.37
C GLY A 867 -0.74 12.85 4.46
N ARG A 868 0.36 13.63 4.51
CA ARG A 868 0.53 14.81 3.65
C ARG A 868 0.62 14.45 2.17
N THR A 869 1.31 13.36 1.83
CA THR A 869 1.39 12.88 0.44
C THR A 869 0.01 12.51 -0.10
N ARG A 870 -0.81 11.79 0.68
CA ARG A 870 -2.18 11.43 0.31
C ARG A 870 -3.08 12.66 0.21
N PHE A 871 -2.97 13.58 1.15
CA PHE A 871 -3.69 14.84 1.15
C PHE A 871 -3.37 15.69 -0.07
N ALA A 872 -2.09 15.77 -0.46
CA ALA A 872 -1.67 16.48 -1.65
C ALA A 872 -2.32 15.91 -2.93
N LYS A 873 -2.47 14.58 -3.04
CA LYS A 873 -3.22 13.96 -4.15
C LYS A 873 -4.68 14.38 -4.14
N ALA A 874 -5.34 14.31 -2.98
CA ALA A 874 -6.74 14.68 -2.83
C ALA A 874 -6.99 16.16 -3.21
N LEU A 875 -6.03 17.05 -2.94
CA LEU A 875 -6.10 18.45 -3.38
C LEU A 875 -6.07 18.64 -4.90
N VAL A 876 -5.37 17.78 -5.67
CA VAL A 876 -5.42 17.84 -7.14
C VAL A 876 -6.86 17.68 -7.60
N TRP A 877 -7.58 16.72 -7.02
CA TRP A 877 -8.98 16.48 -7.33
C TRP A 877 -9.86 17.67 -6.95
N VAL A 878 -9.70 18.25 -5.76
CA VAL A 878 -10.51 19.42 -5.33
C VAL A 878 -10.34 20.58 -6.31
N LYS A 879 -9.11 20.88 -6.73
CA LYS A 879 -8.84 21.95 -7.70
C LYS A 879 -9.45 21.65 -9.07
N SER A 880 -9.36 20.40 -9.52
CA SER A 880 -9.98 19.92 -10.76
C SER A 880 -11.52 20.03 -10.71
N TYR A 881 -12.14 19.63 -9.60
CA TYR A 881 -13.58 19.75 -9.35
C TYR A 881 -14.05 21.21 -9.42
N LEU A 882 -13.34 22.12 -8.76
CA LEU A 882 -13.66 23.55 -8.75
C LEU A 882 -13.54 24.16 -10.14
N ARG A 883 -12.46 23.83 -10.87
CA ARG A 883 -12.24 24.30 -12.25
C ARG A 883 -13.39 23.90 -13.17
N ASP A 884 -13.89 22.67 -13.06
CA ASP A 884 -14.83 22.12 -14.03
C ASP A 884 -16.30 22.42 -13.69
N ARG A 885 -16.68 22.40 -12.40
CA ARG A 885 -18.08 22.60 -11.97
C ARG A 885 -18.40 24.01 -11.49
N LEU A 886 -17.40 24.75 -10.98
CA LEU A 886 -17.59 26.06 -10.35
C LEU A 886 -16.59 27.11 -10.86
N PRO A 887 -16.40 27.28 -12.18
CA PRO A 887 -15.34 28.13 -12.75
C PRO A 887 -15.47 29.63 -12.40
N GLN A 888 -16.64 30.07 -11.95
CA GLN A 888 -16.91 31.47 -11.57
C GLN A 888 -16.96 31.71 -10.05
N GLN A 889 -16.78 30.67 -9.23
CA GLN A 889 -16.79 30.86 -7.78
C GLN A 889 -15.44 31.45 -7.34
N PRO A 890 -15.41 32.63 -6.69
CA PRO A 890 -14.17 33.18 -6.18
C PRO A 890 -13.62 32.31 -5.05
N SER A 891 -12.29 32.27 -4.91
CA SER A 891 -11.64 31.60 -3.78
C SER A 891 -12.22 32.11 -2.46
N PRO A 892 -12.64 31.22 -1.54
CA PRO A 892 -13.17 31.65 -0.26
C PRO A 892 -12.05 32.30 0.56
N ARG A 893 -12.43 33.33 1.32
CA ARG A 893 -11.57 33.99 2.30
C ARG A 893 -11.81 33.41 3.69
N CYS A 894 -10.76 32.95 4.34
CA CYS A 894 -10.80 32.35 5.66
C CYS A 894 -9.98 33.17 6.65
N PHE A 895 -10.63 33.70 7.68
CA PHE A 895 -9.95 34.34 8.81
C PHE A 895 -9.69 33.31 9.92
N ILE A 896 -8.45 33.17 10.37
CA ILE A 896 -8.10 32.26 11.47
C ILE A 896 -7.89 33.08 12.75
N SER A 897 -8.81 32.95 13.70
CA SER A 897 -8.72 33.58 15.02
C SER A 897 -8.18 32.61 16.06
N TYR A 898 -7.11 33.00 16.73
CA TYR A 898 -6.40 32.18 17.72
C TYR A 898 -5.84 33.04 18.87
N ALA A 899 -5.27 32.39 19.89
CA ALA A 899 -4.59 33.07 20.99
C ALA A 899 -3.06 32.98 20.87
N TRP A 900 -2.41 34.11 21.11
CA TRP A 900 -0.95 34.24 21.13
C TRP A 900 -0.36 33.87 22.49
N GLY A 901 0.96 33.68 22.52
CA GLY A 901 1.72 33.48 23.76
C GLY A 901 2.14 32.02 24.00
N VAL A 902 1.80 31.10 23.09
CA VAL A 902 2.34 29.73 23.06
C VAL A 902 2.90 29.47 21.68
N SER A 903 4.23 29.41 21.59
CA SER A 903 4.95 29.26 20.32
C SER A 903 4.58 27.99 19.56
N GLU A 904 4.20 26.91 20.25
CA GLU A 904 3.75 25.66 19.64
C GLU A 904 2.40 25.84 18.93
N HIS A 905 1.43 26.49 19.57
CA HIS A 905 0.13 26.80 18.97
C HIS A 905 0.29 27.76 17.77
N GLU A 906 1.17 28.75 17.88
CA GLU A 906 1.45 29.69 16.79
C GLU A 906 2.06 28.99 15.57
N ARG A 907 3.02 28.08 15.78
CA ARG A 907 3.57 27.26 14.69
C ARG A 907 2.49 26.38 14.05
N TRP A 908 1.63 25.76 14.86
CA TRP A 908 0.53 24.94 14.37
C TRP A 908 -0.47 25.75 13.53
N VAL A 909 -0.82 26.96 13.96
CA VAL A 909 -1.72 27.86 13.21
C VAL A 909 -1.09 28.30 11.90
N LYS A 910 0.21 28.63 11.88
CA LYS A 910 0.93 28.96 10.64
C LYS A 910 0.95 27.78 9.68
N LYS A 911 1.16 26.56 10.18
CA LYS A 911 1.06 25.33 9.37
C LYS A 911 -0.34 25.16 8.78
N LEU A 912 -1.39 25.30 9.60
CA LEU A 912 -2.79 25.24 9.14
C LEU A 912 -3.07 26.27 8.03
N ALA A 913 -2.58 27.49 8.20
CA ALA A 913 -2.74 28.55 7.20
C ALA A 913 -2.09 28.21 5.87
N ILE A 914 -0.85 27.71 5.89
CA ILE A 914 -0.14 27.25 4.67
C ILE A 914 -0.93 26.11 4.01
N ASP A 915 -1.42 25.16 4.79
CA ASP A 915 -2.16 24.02 4.26
C ASP A 915 -3.51 24.41 3.62
N ILE A 916 -4.18 25.42 4.17
CA ILE A 916 -5.40 26.00 3.60
C ILE A 916 -5.07 26.81 2.33
N LEU A 917 -3.95 27.54 2.33
CA LEU A 917 -3.46 28.30 1.18
C LEU A 917 -3.08 27.36 0.01
N ASP A 918 -2.42 26.24 0.30
CA ASP A 918 -2.08 25.18 -0.68
C ASP A 918 -3.34 24.61 -1.36
N ALA A 919 -4.48 24.66 -0.67
CA ALA A 919 -5.79 24.26 -1.20
C ALA A 919 -6.45 25.34 -2.09
N GLY A 920 -5.84 26.52 -2.25
CA GLY A 920 -6.33 27.63 -3.08
C GLY A 920 -7.29 28.60 -2.37
N ILE A 921 -7.33 28.55 -1.03
CA ILE A 921 -8.19 29.37 -0.18
C ILE A 921 -7.38 30.55 0.35
N GLU A 922 -7.91 31.77 0.24
CA GLU A 922 -7.24 32.97 0.76
C GLU A 922 -7.29 32.97 2.30
N VAL A 923 -6.13 33.04 2.96
CA VAL A 923 -6.05 33.03 4.43
C VAL A 923 -5.69 34.41 4.95
N ILE A 924 -6.48 34.88 5.91
CA ILE A 924 -6.20 36.09 6.69
C ILE A 924 -5.73 35.64 8.07
N LEU A 925 -4.46 35.93 8.37
CA LEU A 925 -3.85 35.71 9.69
C LEU A 925 -3.71 37.04 10.43
N ASP A 926 -3.83 36.97 11.75
CA ASP A 926 -3.51 38.08 12.66
C ASP A 926 -2.02 38.03 13.05
N ASP A 927 -1.13 38.29 12.10
CA ASP A 927 0.31 38.51 12.34
C ASP A 927 0.52 40.01 12.69
N TRP A 928 -0.04 40.46 13.81
CA TRP A 928 0.22 41.81 14.33
C TRP A 928 1.59 41.86 15.01
N ASP A 929 2.65 42.09 14.23
CA ASP A 929 3.94 42.47 14.78
C ASP A 929 4.00 44.00 14.92
N ASN A 930 4.05 44.49 16.16
CA ASN A 930 3.98 45.92 16.52
C ASN A 930 5.24 46.73 16.10
N SER A 931 6.06 46.18 15.21
CA SER A 931 7.42 46.64 14.87
C SER A 931 7.48 47.50 13.60
N SER A 932 6.44 47.48 12.75
CA SER A 932 6.40 48.30 11.53
C SER A 932 5.37 49.44 11.63
N LEU A 933 5.87 50.68 11.69
CA LEU A 933 5.06 51.89 11.73
C LEU A 933 4.16 51.99 10.47
N GLY A 934 2.85 51.80 10.63
CA GLY A 934 1.86 52.33 9.68
C GLY A 934 0.62 51.49 9.33
N SER A 935 0.44 50.25 9.81
CA SER A 935 -0.79 49.50 9.57
C SER A 935 -1.94 50.03 10.43
N SER A 936 -2.87 50.79 9.83
CA SER A 936 -4.04 51.28 10.57
C SER A 936 -4.94 50.10 11.00
N VAL A 937 -5.29 50.00 12.28
CA VAL A 937 -6.28 49.05 12.83
C VAL A 937 -7.54 48.96 11.94
N SER A 938 -8.00 50.10 11.41
CA SER A 938 -9.16 50.20 10.53
C SER A 938 -9.04 49.37 9.25
N ARG A 939 -7.83 49.26 8.69
CA ARG A 939 -7.55 48.46 7.48
C ARG A 939 -7.62 46.97 7.78
N PHE A 940 -7.14 46.54 8.95
CA PHE A 940 -7.26 45.14 9.40
C PHE A 940 -8.72 44.76 9.67
N ILE A 941 -9.48 45.61 10.37
CA ILE A 941 -10.92 45.43 10.61
C ILE A 941 -11.66 45.30 9.27
N SER A 942 -11.39 46.18 8.31
CA SER A 942 -11.98 46.08 6.97
C SER A 942 -11.58 44.79 6.23
N HIS A 943 -10.40 44.22 6.53
CA HIS A 943 -9.94 42.99 5.90
C HIS A 943 -10.67 41.76 6.45
N ILE A 944 -10.78 41.63 7.78
CA ILE A 944 -11.45 40.49 8.42
C ILE A 944 -12.97 40.48 8.15
N GLU A 945 -13.59 41.65 7.94
CA GLU A 945 -15.00 41.74 7.53
C GLU A 945 -15.26 41.12 6.15
N THR A 946 -14.25 41.08 5.27
CA THR A 946 -14.37 40.44 3.94
C THR A 946 -14.24 38.92 3.97
N ALA A 947 -13.90 38.32 5.12
CA ALA A 947 -13.75 36.88 5.24
C ALA A 947 -15.10 36.17 5.00
N ASN A 948 -15.12 35.08 4.23
CA ASN A 948 -16.31 34.24 4.09
C ASN A 948 -16.49 33.35 5.33
N PHE A 949 -15.40 32.84 5.90
CA PHE A 949 -15.40 31.93 7.06
C PHE A 949 -14.49 32.44 8.18
N ILE A 950 -14.82 32.08 9.42
CA ILE A 950 -13.99 32.32 10.60
C ILE A 950 -13.65 30.99 11.25
N VAL A 951 -12.38 30.61 11.18
CA VAL A 951 -11.85 29.42 11.86
C VAL A 951 -11.35 29.85 13.24
N VAL A 952 -11.93 29.26 14.28
CA VAL A 952 -11.60 29.59 15.68
C VAL A 952 -10.76 28.48 16.28
N VAL A 953 -9.52 28.77 16.66
CA VAL A 953 -8.61 27.77 17.24
C VAL A 953 -8.77 27.75 18.76
N GLY A 954 -9.58 26.80 19.23
CA GLY A 954 -9.93 26.57 20.62
C GLY A 954 -8.77 26.02 21.43
N THR A 955 -8.32 26.82 22.39
CA THR A 955 -7.34 26.47 23.42
C THR A 955 -7.78 27.10 24.75
N PRO A 956 -7.29 26.62 25.91
CA PRO A 956 -7.59 27.28 27.19
C PRO A 956 -7.29 28.78 27.18
N LEU A 957 -6.17 29.18 26.55
CA LEU A 957 -5.78 30.57 26.36
C LEU A 957 -6.71 31.36 25.45
N PHE A 958 -7.25 30.73 24.40
CA PHE A 958 -8.25 31.37 23.54
C PHE A 958 -9.51 31.73 24.31
N LYS A 959 -9.98 30.84 25.19
CA LYS A 959 -11.12 31.15 26.05
C LYS A 959 -10.81 32.31 27.01
N GLU A 960 -9.60 32.40 27.55
CA GLU A 960 -9.18 33.53 28.39
C GLU A 960 -9.12 34.84 27.60
N LYS A 961 -8.54 34.83 26.39
CA LYS A 961 -8.54 35.96 25.42
C LYS A 961 -9.96 36.47 25.17
N TYR A 962 -10.93 35.56 25.06
CA TYR A 962 -12.33 35.89 24.76
C TYR A 962 -13.14 36.33 26.00
N LEU A 963 -12.92 35.72 27.17
CA LEU A 963 -13.68 35.99 28.40
C LEU A 963 -13.22 37.25 29.12
N ASN A 964 -11.94 37.60 29.04
CA ASN A 964 -11.43 38.86 29.53
C ASN A 964 -11.86 40.00 28.59
N LYS A 965 -13.16 40.33 28.61
CA LYS A 965 -13.63 41.59 28.05
C LYS A 965 -12.96 42.71 28.86
N VAL A 966 -11.95 43.34 28.24
CA VAL A 966 -11.33 44.62 28.61
C VAL A 966 -10.20 44.55 29.64
N SER A 967 -8.95 44.78 29.19
CA SER A 967 -8.03 45.83 29.69
C SER A 967 -6.63 45.70 29.06
N ALA A 968 -6.20 46.76 28.37
CA ALA A 968 -4.82 47.12 28.01
C ALA A 968 -4.17 46.76 26.63
N THR A 969 -4.76 46.01 25.68
CA THR A 969 -4.01 45.66 24.43
C THR A 969 -4.80 45.58 23.09
N GLY A 970 -5.70 46.53 22.80
CA GLY A 970 -5.98 46.95 21.41
C GLY A 970 -7.41 46.74 20.88
N SER A 971 -7.82 47.65 20.00
CA SER A 971 -9.11 47.70 19.28
C SER A 971 -9.39 46.51 18.36
N VAL A 972 -8.39 45.65 18.10
CA VAL A 972 -8.46 44.52 17.17
C VAL A 972 -9.21 43.32 17.78
N VAL A 973 -8.84 42.89 19.00
CA VAL A 973 -9.48 41.75 19.68
C VAL A 973 -10.97 42.01 19.95
N ALA A 974 -11.33 43.27 20.25
CA ALA A 974 -12.73 43.67 20.37
C ALA A 974 -13.49 43.49 19.05
N ALA A 975 -12.88 43.90 17.92
CA ALA A 975 -13.46 43.71 16.59
C ALA A 975 -13.58 42.24 16.19
N GLU A 976 -12.59 41.39 16.51
CA GLU A 976 -12.67 39.94 16.29
C GLU A 976 -13.87 39.31 17.03
N VAL A 977 -13.99 39.62 18.33
CA VAL A 977 -15.05 39.09 19.20
C VAL A 977 -16.42 39.58 18.74
N ASP A 978 -16.54 40.85 18.36
CA ASP A 978 -17.77 41.42 17.83
C ASP A 978 -18.16 40.76 16.51
N LEU A 979 -17.22 40.53 15.59
CA LEU A 979 -17.46 39.84 14.33
C LEU A 979 -17.98 38.41 14.55
N ILE A 980 -17.32 37.64 15.42
CA ILE A 980 -17.76 36.27 15.78
C ILE A 980 -19.17 36.30 16.40
N THR A 981 -19.40 37.23 17.34
CA THR A 981 -20.68 37.34 18.04
C THR A 981 -21.82 37.74 17.10
N GLN A 982 -21.57 38.65 16.16
CA GLN A 982 -22.54 39.05 15.15
C GLN A 982 -22.95 37.88 14.26
N ARG A 983 -21.99 37.08 13.77
CA ARG A 983 -22.31 35.89 12.96
C ARG A 983 -23.07 34.82 13.73
N LEU A 984 -22.80 34.68 15.02
CA LEU A 984 -23.48 33.70 15.88
C LEU A 984 -24.92 34.07 16.24
N ILE A 985 -25.31 35.35 16.14
CA ILE A 985 -26.66 35.84 16.51
C ILE A 985 -27.62 35.84 15.32
N ARG A 986 -27.11 35.88 14.08
CA ARG A 986 -27.92 36.01 12.86
C ARG A 986 -28.43 34.65 12.33
N THR A 987 -28.46 34.47 11.00
CA THR A 987 -29.06 33.31 10.32
C THR A 987 -28.30 32.01 10.60
N GLU A 988 -28.94 30.85 10.48
CA GLU A 988 -28.25 29.55 10.62
C GLU A 988 -27.15 29.35 9.57
N GLU A 989 -27.29 29.94 8.37
CA GLU A 989 -26.22 29.96 7.37
C GLU A 989 -25.00 30.77 7.85
N GLU A 990 -25.19 31.98 8.39
CA GLU A 990 -24.07 32.77 8.95
C GLU A 990 -23.43 32.08 10.15
N LYS A 991 -24.22 31.41 11.01
CA LYS A 991 -23.68 30.61 12.12
C LYS A 991 -22.76 29.49 11.63
N SER A 992 -23.11 28.84 10.51
CA SER A 992 -22.30 27.77 9.91
C SER A 992 -20.95 28.25 9.34
N THR A 993 -20.75 29.57 9.21
CA THR A 993 -19.46 30.13 8.76
C THR A 993 -18.42 30.28 9.86
N VAL A 994 -18.81 30.10 11.13
CA VAL A 994 -17.91 30.08 12.27
C VAL A 994 -17.57 28.63 12.59
N LEU A 995 -16.30 28.25 12.47
CA LEU A 995 -15.81 26.88 12.53
C LEU A 995 -14.82 26.72 13.70
N PRO A 996 -15.28 26.32 14.90
CA PRO A 996 -14.41 26.13 16.06
C PRO A 996 -13.64 24.81 15.97
N LEU A 997 -12.32 24.88 15.98
CA LEU A 997 -11.40 23.74 16.00
C LEU A 997 -10.86 23.53 17.41
N LEU A 998 -10.80 22.30 17.90
CA LEU A 998 -10.17 21.99 19.19
C LEU A 998 -8.71 21.60 18.98
N LEU A 999 -7.79 22.43 19.49
CA LEU A 999 -6.35 22.17 19.43
C LEU A 999 -5.80 21.64 20.77
N ALA A 1000 -6.31 22.15 21.89
CA ALA A 1000 -5.90 21.72 23.23
C ALA A 1000 -7.10 21.75 24.19
N GLY A 1001 -7.12 20.89 25.21
CA GLY A 1001 -8.20 20.80 26.20
C GLY A 1001 -9.51 20.23 25.65
N ASP A 1002 -10.59 20.32 26.43
CA ASP A 1002 -11.94 19.92 26.01
C ASP A 1002 -12.79 21.15 25.64
N ASP A 1003 -13.87 20.93 24.90
CA ASP A 1003 -14.85 21.95 24.47
C ASP A 1003 -15.23 22.96 25.58
N LYS A 1004 -15.43 22.49 26.81
CA LYS A 1004 -15.80 23.35 27.96
C LYS A 1004 -14.67 24.28 28.43
N ILE A 1005 -13.43 23.83 28.29
CA ILE A 1005 -12.21 24.47 28.80
C ILE A 1005 -11.63 25.40 27.73
N SER A 1006 -11.78 25.06 26.46
CA SER A 1006 -11.05 25.69 25.37
C SER A 1006 -11.91 26.60 24.49
N LEU A 1007 -13.23 26.43 24.54
CA LEU A 1007 -14.16 27.29 23.81
C LEU A 1007 -14.97 28.19 24.77
N PRO A 1008 -15.25 29.45 24.37
CA PRO A 1008 -16.15 30.33 25.08
C PRO A 1008 -17.57 29.76 25.19
N PRO A 1009 -18.37 30.19 26.18
CA PRO A 1009 -19.74 29.69 26.38
C PRO A 1009 -20.63 29.73 25.13
N LEU A 1010 -20.46 30.72 24.26
CA LEU A 1010 -21.22 30.89 23.01
C LEU A 1010 -20.84 29.86 21.92
N LEU A 1011 -19.68 29.22 22.01
CA LEU A 1011 -19.16 28.25 21.05
C LEU A 1011 -19.18 26.80 21.59
N ARG A 1012 -19.65 26.59 22.82
CA ARG A 1012 -19.73 25.24 23.42
C ARG A 1012 -20.70 24.34 22.68
N GLY A 1013 -20.33 23.08 22.51
CA GLY A 1013 -21.09 22.09 21.75
C GLY A 1013 -21.11 22.33 20.24
N ARG A 1014 -20.30 23.29 19.75
CA ARG A 1014 -20.18 23.64 18.32
C ARG A 1014 -18.79 23.38 17.76
N ALA A 1015 -17.97 22.56 18.43
CA ALA A 1015 -16.69 22.14 17.89
C ALA A 1015 -16.90 21.46 16.53
N TYR A 1016 -16.35 22.06 15.48
CA TYR A 1016 -16.39 21.56 14.11
C TYR A 1016 -15.49 20.33 13.94
N GLY A 1017 -14.27 20.39 14.48
CA GLY A 1017 -13.28 19.32 14.36
C GLY A 1017 -12.34 19.26 15.56
N ASP A 1018 -11.94 18.03 15.91
CA ASP A 1018 -10.95 17.75 16.93
C ASP A 1018 -9.58 17.51 16.27
N PHE A 1019 -8.63 18.39 16.55
CA PHE A 1019 -7.27 18.38 16.00
C PHE A 1019 -6.22 18.02 17.07
N ARG A 1020 -6.65 17.49 18.22
CA ARG A 1020 -5.74 17.03 19.29
C ARG A 1020 -4.96 15.78 18.89
N GLU A 1021 -5.53 14.94 18.03
CA GLU A 1021 -4.88 13.75 17.49
C GLU A 1021 -4.22 14.06 16.14
N GLU A 1022 -2.89 14.22 16.13
CA GLU A 1022 -2.14 14.58 14.91
C GLU A 1022 -2.31 13.58 13.76
N ASN A 1023 -2.50 12.28 14.05
CA ASN A 1023 -2.70 11.25 13.02
C ASN A 1023 -3.93 11.53 12.14
N PHE A 1024 -4.96 12.21 12.67
CA PHE A 1024 -6.16 12.58 11.93
C PHE A 1024 -6.10 13.97 11.31
N TYR A 1025 -5.00 14.71 11.49
CA TYR A 1025 -4.87 16.09 11.04
C TYR A 1025 -5.28 16.27 9.57
N PHE A 1026 -4.72 15.49 8.65
CA PHE A 1026 -5.00 15.62 7.22
C PHE A 1026 -6.41 15.21 6.82
N ALA A 1027 -6.99 14.21 7.48
CA ALA A 1027 -8.38 13.81 7.25
C ALA A 1027 -9.35 14.93 7.68
N ARG A 1028 -9.10 15.56 8.83
CA ARG A 1028 -9.90 16.69 9.35
C ARG A 1028 -9.70 17.97 8.57
N LEU A 1029 -8.47 18.24 8.15
CA LEU A 1029 -8.13 19.36 7.27
C LEU A 1029 -8.84 19.22 5.92
N PHE A 1030 -8.88 18.02 5.34
CA PHE A 1030 -9.61 17.76 4.11
C PHE A 1030 -11.11 18.04 4.27
N GLU A 1031 -11.73 17.58 5.37
CA GLU A 1031 -13.11 17.91 5.70
C GLU A 1031 -13.33 19.43 5.86
N LEU A 1032 -12.40 20.14 6.51
CA LEU A 1032 -12.43 21.59 6.65
C LEU A 1032 -12.41 22.28 5.28
N ILE A 1033 -11.52 21.88 4.37
CA ILE A 1033 -11.39 22.45 3.03
C ILE A 1033 -12.65 22.25 2.21
N LEU A 1034 -13.22 21.05 2.23
CA LEU A 1034 -14.50 20.77 1.57
C LEU A 1034 -15.62 21.68 2.09
N THR A 1035 -15.69 21.93 3.41
CA THR A 1035 -16.65 22.86 4.01
C THR A 1035 -16.41 24.31 3.56
N LEU A 1036 -15.15 24.75 3.52
CA LEU A 1036 -14.79 26.11 3.08
C LEU A 1036 -15.19 26.34 1.61
N TYR A 1037 -15.08 25.32 0.76
CA TYR A 1037 -15.58 25.34 -0.62
C TYR A 1037 -17.08 25.05 -0.77
N ARG A 1038 -17.77 24.68 0.32
CA ARG A 1038 -19.18 24.25 0.35
C ARG A 1038 -19.47 23.02 -0.54
N ILE A 1039 -18.54 22.07 -0.58
CA ILE A 1039 -18.68 20.80 -1.30
C ILE A 1039 -19.39 19.78 -0.39
N ASP A 1040 -20.42 19.09 -0.90
CA ASP A 1040 -21.16 18.09 -0.13
C ASP A 1040 -20.32 16.83 0.13
N PHE A 1041 -20.24 16.43 1.40
CA PHE A 1041 -19.57 15.20 1.84
C PHE A 1041 -20.21 13.90 1.32
N ARG A 1042 -21.44 13.98 0.81
CA ARG A 1042 -22.18 12.83 0.26
C ARG A 1042 -21.87 12.59 -1.22
N ASP A 1043 -21.15 13.48 -1.90
CA ASP A 1043 -20.70 13.24 -3.27
C ASP A 1043 -19.84 11.95 -3.27
N PRO A 1044 -20.21 10.91 -4.05
CA PRO A 1044 -19.49 9.64 -4.09
C PRO A 1044 -17.98 9.81 -4.34
N ALA A 1045 -17.61 10.79 -5.17
CA ALA A 1045 -16.23 11.12 -5.50
C ALA A 1045 -15.41 11.58 -4.28
N VAL A 1046 -16.05 12.33 -3.38
CA VAL A 1046 -15.45 12.89 -2.18
C VAL A 1046 -15.38 11.86 -1.06
N ARG A 1047 -16.40 11.01 -0.97
CA ARG A 1047 -16.51 9.98 0.07
C ARG A 1047 -15.30 9.05 0.03
N ASP A 1048 -14.92 8.56 -1.15
CA ASP A 1048 -13.83 7.61 -1.29
C ASP A 1048 -12.48 8.23 -0.88
N LEU A 1049 -12.20 9.48 -1.29
CA LEU A 1049 -10.97 10.20 -0.90
C LEU A 1049 -10.91 10.48 0.61
N ARG A 1050 -12.06 10.84 1.21
CA ARG A 1050 -12.15 11.09 2.65
C ARG A 1050 -11.93 9.81 3.44
N ASP A 1051 -12.53 8.70 3.00
CA ASP A 1051 -12.42 7.42 3.68
C ASP A 1051 -10.99 6.87 3.56
N GLU A 1052 -10.33 7.03 2.39
CA GLU A 1052 -8.89 6.73 2.23
C GLU A 1052 -8.00 7.48 3.24
N LEU A 1053 -8.20 8.80 3.42
CA LEU A 1053 -7.45 9.60 4.38
C LEU A 1053 -7.71 9.19 5.83
N ARG A 1054 -8.94 8.77 6.16
CA ARG A 1054 -9.30 8.29 7.50
C ARG A 1054 -8.72 6.91 7.80
N THR A 1055 -8.78 5.98 6.84
CA THR A 1055 -8.20 4.64 7.00
C THR A 1055 -6.68 4.73 7.20
N GLU A 1056 -5.99 5.62 6.50
CA GLU A 1056 -4.55 5.81 6.69
C GLU A 1056 -4.25 6.36 8.09
N ALA A 1057 -5.02 7.32 8.58
CA ALA A 1057 -4.89 7.82 9.96
C ALA A 1057 -5.07 6.72 11.02
N GLN A 1058 -5.88 5.70 10.72
CA GLN A 1058 -6.14 4.55 11.61
C GLN A 1058 -5.03 3.50 11.58
N ARG A 1059 -4.37 3.30 10.43
CA ARG A 1059 -3.30 2.29 10.27
C ARG A 1059 -2.10 2.52 11.20
N HIS A 1060 -1.82 3.78 11.56
CA HIS A 1060 -0.69 4.16 12.41
C HIS A 1060 -1.07 4.31 13.90
N ARG A 1061 -2.28 3.87 14.29
CA ARG A 1061 -2.73 3.83 15.69
C ARG A 1061 -2.38 2.51 16.40
N TYR A 1062 -1.99 1.48 15.63
CA TYR A 1062 -1.66 0.12 16.05
C TYR A 1062 -0.22 -0.20 15.72
#